data_AF-A0A0B5L3H8-F1
#
_entry.id   AF-A0A0B5L3H8-F1
#
_cell.length_a   1.000
_cell.length_b   1.000
_cell.length_c   1.000
_cell.angle_alpha   90.00
_cell.angle_beta   90.00
_cell.angle_gamma   90.00
#
_symmetry.space_group_name_H-M   'P 1'
#
loop_
_entity.id
_entity.type
_entity.pdbx_description
1 polymer ?
#
loop_
_entity_poly.entity_id
_entity_poly.type
_entity_poly.pdbx_seq_one_letter_code
_entity_poly.pdbx_strand_id
1 'polypeptide(L)'
;MLEIVAFRGDEYGLSARILADFLDEFRIHEMSPDNFNGKEEIENDFIIVCNPKLLTENFLRQAYEYSRDRGIYFGVISALSIDLLREKLANYQEQISLDPQQYLIILRKENKSIKHRLNAEVFTRYESTVDNFDRVKHKKLCLSMVIDGNRRHLHLSDGKICGINRDIPLEEIYRYFPDCQNCEYERVYAQDVQAECIFMDSCSSTLISTSEKGEYINVGMNFLKNAKVLISSYRPKQGYNSEALLFHHLISHGFEAGEVLYILNTNSYNHCSDYLPYILYGFPNAKVTIPEKLEVDRLRMGKSEIVLEIDRIAGMRLLEIHAGEDILNEVLKRQFYVFSSDEIRKDVFYSVIPYPLKNSIKLFLYSWEEVNGPLRIVFGVGKRLREDVYSKRYFNMRKLELLGFRHKKIQNQVHDYFSKINEQTEVLDEANRNLKNFDLHRLSKNLSAVEERIYNLLADHLLSQNPKFFIEVYGENMTVRCAEEDLHKTIRCPYCGNYLSIKESENTLVPMKRYSGFCSNCHNVFDTESVHPPKYPEIVLVHEQPDRKIFSVKVWNENVHTTNNLVCFNLWCENRSEMENIYLSRDFQVFTLEPGGEEKFEVEVALKETDQRLNKTYCLYVYWFEDFNLSVSTYTFRLKNV
;
A
#
# COMPACT_ATOMS: atom_id res chain seq x y z
N MET A 1 18.79 25.23 -12.53
CA MET A 1 17.69 26.16 -12.19
C MET A 1 16.54 25.30 -11.73
N LEU A 2 16.01 25.51 -10.53
CA LEU A 2 14.85 24.75 -10.02
C LEU A 2 13.56 25.47 -10.43
N GLU A 3 12.54 24.73 -10.86
CA GLU A 3 11.24 25.29 -11.25
C GLU A 3 10.21 25.12 -10.11
N ILE A 4 9.22 26.02 -10.02
CA ILE A 4 8.16 25.97 -9.02
C ILE A 4 6.84 25.69 -9.70
N VAL A 5 6.09 24.70 -9.23
CA VAL A 5 4.71 24.43 -9.65
C VAL A 5 3.76 24.87 -8.54
N ALA A 6 2.88 25.80 -8.86
CA ALA A 6 1.93 26.41 -7.93
C ALA A 6 0.49 26.24 -8.43
N PHE A 7 -0.47 26.04 -7.51
CA PHE A 7 -1.85 25.73 -7.86
C PHE A 7 -2.80 26.92 -7.70
N ARG A 8 -3.76 27.09 -8.61
CA ARG A 8 -4.86 28.05 -8.41
C ARG A 8 -5.84 27.57 -7.34
N GLY A 9 -5.85 28.21 -6.17
CA GLY A 9 -6.91 28.01 -5.18
C GLY A 9 -6.64 28.65 -3.83
N ASP A 10 -7.31 29.75 -3.56
CA ASP A 10 -7.53 30.33 -2.23
C ASP A 10 -8.00 29.18 -1.30
N GLU A 11 -7.27 28.71 -0.30
CA GLU A 11 -6.58 29.46 0.74
C GLU A 11 -5.14 29.00 1.03
N TYR A 12 -4.55 28.04 0.30
CA TYR A 12 -3.06 27.86 0.12
C TYR A 12 -2.68 27.00 -1.12
N GLY A 13 -3.51 27.01 -2.18
CA GLY A 13 -3.06 26.89 -3.56
C GLY A 13 -2.63 28.28 -4.02
N LEU A 14 -1.34 28.57 -3.88
CA LEU A 14 -0.77 29.87 -4.21
C LEU A 14 -0.81 30.10 -5.72
N SER A 15 -1.39 31.22 -6.15
CA SER A 15 -1.24 31.62 -7.55
C SER A 15 0.23 31.90 -7.84
N ALA A 16 0.66 31.62 -9.08
CA ALA A 16 2.02 31.91 -9.52
C ALA A 16 2.38 33.39 -9.31
N ARG A 17 1.38 34.29 -9.40
CA ARG A 17 1.54 35.73 -9.14
C ARG A 17 1.98 36.02 -7.71
N ILE A 18 1.37 35.37 -6.71
CA ILE A 18 1.72 35.57 -5.31
C ILE A 18 3.14 35.08 -5.05
N LEU A 19 3.54 33.94 -5.61
CA LEU A 19 4.89 33.42 -5.45
C LEU A 19 5.93 34.27 -6.20
N ALA A 20 5.59 34.79 -7.39
CA ALA A 20 6.47 35.64 -8.18
C ALA A 20 6.84 36.94 -7.45
N ASP A 21 5.92 37.50 -6.67
CA ASP A 21 6.18 38.68 -5.85
C ASP A 21 7.22 38.43 -4.73
N PHE A 22 7.61 37.17 -4.47
CA PHE A 22 8.52 36.79 -3.39
C PHE A 22 9.76 35.98 -3.84
N LEU A 23 9.79 35.47 -5.08
CA LEU A 23 10.74 34.45 -5.52
C LEU A 23 11.36 34.81 -6.88
N ASP A 24 12.10 35.92 -6.89
CA ASP A 24 12.73 36.49 -8.10
C ASP A 24 13.69 35.51 -8.82
N GLU A 25 14.20 34.51 -8.12
CA GLU A 25 15.20 33.55 -8.63
C GLU A 25 14.59 32.28 -9.26
N PHE A 26 13.29 32.06 -9.13
CA PHE A 26 12.64 30.82 -9.58
C PHE A 26 11.73 31.05 -10.77
N ARG A 27 11.72 30.07 -11.70
CA ARG A 27 10.71 30.02 -12.76
C ARG A 27 9.45 29.36 -12.20
N ILE A 28 8.32 30.08 -12.24
CA ILE A 28 7.07 29.66 -11.61
C ILE A 28 6.04 29.29 -12.68
N HIS A 29 5.47 28.10 -12.56
CA HIS A 29 4.44 27.53 -13.41
C HIS A 29 3.14 27.43 -12.63
N GLU A 30 2.04 27.90 -13.22
CA GLU A 30 0.71 27.83 -12.61
C GLU A 30 -0.08 26.64 -13.13
N MET A 31 -0.67 25.83 -12.25
CA MET A 31 -1.40 24.61 -12.60
C MET A 31 -2.75 24.49 -11.90
N SER A 32 -3.60 23.62 -12.44
CA SER A 32 -4.86 23.19 -11.81
C SER A 32 -4.65 21.86 -11.08
N PRO A 33 -5.25 21.65 -9.88
CA PRO A 33 -5.18 20.38 -9.14
C PRO A 33 -5.56 19.14 -9.94
N ASP A 34 -6.43 19.32 -10.93
CA ASP A 34 -6.98 18.23 -11.74
C ASP A 34 -6.13 17.88 -12.98
N ASN A 35 -5.12 18.70 -13.31
CA ASN A 35 -4.39 18.54 -14.57
C ASN A 35 -2.92 18.95 -14.49
N PHE A 36 -2.02 17.97 -14.35
CA PHE A 36 -0.57 18.12 -14.55
C PHE A 36 -0.19 17.98 -16.02
N ASN A 37 -0.95 18.59 -16.93
CA ASN A 37 -0.65 18.57 -18.37
C ASN A 37 0.45 19.58 -18.78
N GLY A 38 1.05 20.31 -17.83
CA GLY A 38 2.23 21.14 -18.08
C GLY A 38 3.50 20.35 -18.40
N LYS A 39 3.38 19.06 -18.78
CA LYS A 39 4.49 18.18 -19.14
C LYS A 39 5.41 18.83 -20.18
N GLU A 40 4.95 19.73 -21.05
CA GLU A 40 5.82 20.34 -22.05
C GLU A 40 6.65 21.54 -21.55
N GLU A 41 6.26 22.18 -20.45
CA GLU A 41 6.86 23.47 -20.04
C GLU A 41 7.97 23.37 -18.98
N ILE A 42 7.98 22.29 -18.19
CA ILE A 42 8.94 22.07 -17.11
C ILE A 42 10.20 21.41 -17.69
N GLU A 43 11.35 22.06 -17.62
CA GLU A 43 12.59 21.51 -18.21
C GLU A 43 13.61 21.06 -17.16
N ASN A 44 13.38 21.40 -15.89
CA ASN A 44 14.31 21.12 -14.80
C ASN A 44 13.58 20.48 -13.61
N ASP A 45 14.36 19.97 -12.65
CA ASP A 45 13.83 19.55 -11.35
C ASP A 45 12.94 20.65 -10.77
N PHE A 46 11.84 20.24 -10.15
CA PHE A 46 10.82 21.18 -9.70
C PHE A 46 10.32 20.89 -8.29
N ILE A 47 9.87 21.94 -7.63
CA ILE A 47 9.16 21.84 -6.35
C ILE A 47 7.70 22.17 -6.53
N ILE A 48 6.86 21.35 -5.92
CA ILE A 48 5.42 21.56 -5.86
C ILE A 48 5.11 22.29 -4.57
N VAL A 49 4.48 23.45 -4.70
CA VAL A 49 4.10 24.29 -3.58
C VAL A 49 2.59 24.31 -3.45
N CYS A 50 2.07 23.70 -2.39
CA CYS A 50 0.64 23.62 -2.16
C CYS A 50 0.27 23.30 -0.71
N ASN A 51 -0.98 23.62 -0.36
CA ASN A 51 -1.66 23.06 0.81
C ASN A 51 -1.65 21.53 0.73
N PRO A 52 -1.42 20.80 1.84
CA PRO A 52 -1.47 19.33 1.83
C PRO A 52 -2.78 18.79 1.22
N LYS A 53 -3.90 19.47 1.46
CA LYS A 53 -5.23 19.04 0.97
C LYS A 53 -5.34 19.00 -0.56
N LEU A 54 -4.45 19.66 -1.31
CA LEU A 54 -4.49 19.73 -2.78
C LEU A 54 -3.67 18.62 -3.47
N LEU A 55 -2.82 17.92 -2.72
CA LEU A 55 -2.03 16.83 -3.24
C LEU A 55 -2.93 15.58 -3.37
N THR A 56 -3.18 15.15 -4.61
CA THR A 56 -3.99 13.96 -4.92
C THR A 56 -3.11 12.82 -5.43
N GLU A 57 -3.56 11.58 -5.30
CA GLU A 57 -2.83 10.41 -5.85
C GLU A 57 -2.66 10.50 -7.37
N ASN A 58 -3.68 11.02 -8.07
CA ASN A 58 -3.62 11.21 -9.51
C ASN A 58 -2.53 12.21 -9.89
N PHE A 59 -2.47 13.33 -9.17
CA PHE A 59 -1.44 14.34 -9.35
C PHE A 59 -0.04 13.78 -9.10
N LEU A 60 0.16 13.08 -7.97
CA LEU A 60 1.44 12.46 -7.64
C LEU A 60 1.85 11.44 -8.70
N ARG A 61 0.91 10.61 -9.18
CA ARG A 61 1.15 9.67 -10.28
C ARG A 61 1.61 10.39 -11.55
N GLN A 62 0.95 11.48 -11.93
CA GLN A 62 1.34 12.25 -13.12
C GLN A 62 2.75 12.85 -12.97
N ALA A 63 3.10 13.35 -11.79
CA ALA A 63 4.45 13.82 -11.48
C ALA A 63 5.49 12.67 -11.52
N TYR A 64 5.13 11.46 -11.09
CA TYR A 64 6.00 10.27 -11.20
C TYR A 64 6.20 9.80 -12.62
N GLU A 65 5.14 9.74 -13.43
CA GLU A 65 5.25 9.45 -14.86
C GLU A 65 6.18 10.46 -15.53
N TYR A 66 6.02 11.74 -15.18
CA TYR A 66 6.90 12.80 -15.67
C TYR A 66 8.37 12.54 -15.31
N SER A 67 8.63 12.19 -14.05
CA SER A 67 9.97 11.90 -13.57
C SER A 67 10.62 10.70 -14.26
N ARG A 68 9.85 9.62 -14.46
CA ARG A 68 10.29 8.43 -15.19
C ARG A 68 10.60 8.74 -16.65
N ASP A 69 9.69 9.44 -17.32
CA ASP A 69 9.73 9.64 -18.76
C ASP A 69 10.74 10.72 -19.18
N ARG A 70 10.98 11.72 -18.32
CA ARG A 70 11.86 12.86 -18.60
C ARG A 70 13.13 12.94 -17.75
N GLY A 71 13.29 12.08 -16.76
CA GLY A 71 14.45 12.13 -15.86
C GLY A 71 14.54 13.42 -15.05
N ILE A 72 13.40 14.06 -14.81
CA ILE A 72 13.24 15.30 -14.04
C ILE A 72 12.65 14.94 -12.68
N TYR A 73 13.30 15.28 -11.59
CA TYR A 73 12.84 14.90 -10.24
C TYR A 73 12.04 16.00 -9.58
N PHE A 74 11.22 15.61 -8.61
CA PHE A 74 10.35 16.55 -7.90
C PHE A 74 10.34 16.33 -6.40
N GLY A 75 10.03 17.41 -5.68
CA GLY A 75 9.75 17.38 -4.25
C GLY A 75 8.55 18.28 -3.91
N VAL A 76 8.03 18.12 -2.70
CA VAL A 76 6.86 18.87 -2.22
C VAL A 76 7.27 19.76 -1.05
N ILE A 77 6.94 21.04 -1.17
CA ILE A 77 7.03 21.98 -0.05
C ILE A 77 5.60 22.35 0.33
N SER A 78 5.21 21.92 1.53
CA SER A 78 3.90 22.19 2.08
C SER A 78 4.00 22.97 3.38
N ALA A 79 3.05 23.87 3.57
CA ALA A 79 2.95 24.74 4.73
C ALA A 79 1.47 25.03 5.05
N LEU A 80 1.21 25.31 6.33
CA LEU A 80 -0.11 25.72 6.82
C LEU A 80 -0.33 27.24 6.72
N SER A 81 0.72 28.02 6.41
CA SER A 81 0.66 29.47 6.19
C SER A 81 1.71 29.94 5.17
N ILE A 82 1.48 31.12 4.58
CA ILE A 82 2.44 31.78 3.66
C ILE A 82 3.76 32.11 4.36
N ASP A 83 3.74 32.54 5.62
CA ASP A 83 4.97 32.92 6.32
C ASP A 83 5.87 31.70 6.61
N LEU A 84 5.28 30.57 6.98
CA LEU A 84 6.02 29.30 7.13
C LEU A 84 6.59 28.83 5.79
N LEU A 85 5.85 29.04 4.70
CA LEU A 85 6.35 28.73 3.36
C LEU A 85 7.53 29.64 2.98
N ARG A 86 7.42 30.95 3.25
CA ARG A 86 8.49 31.92 3.02
C ARG A 86 9.75 31.53 3.78
N GLU A 87 9.64 31.16 5.05
CA GLU A 87 10.77 30.69 5.84
C GLU A 87 11.44 29.46 5.21
N LYS A 88 10.64 28.49 4.73
CA LYS A 88 11.17 27.29 4.05
C LYS A 88 11.86 27.61 2.72
N LEU A 89 11.32 28.55 1.94
CA LEU A 89 11.86 28.91 0.62
C LEU A 89 13.04 29.90 0.70
N ALA A 90 13.03 30.82 1.67
CA ALA A 90 14.11 31.80 1.89
C ALA A 90 15.44 31.14 2.30
N ASN A 91 15.38 29.93 2.85
CA ASN A 91 16.54 29.13 3.20
C ASN A 91 16.96 28.15 2.08
N TYR A 92 16.43 28.32 0.86
CA TYR A 92 16.84 27.52 -0.29
C TYR A 92 18.32 27.72 -0.62
N GLN A 93 18.96 26.62 -1.02
CA GLN A 93 20.31 26.61 -1.56
C GLN A 93 20.30 25.78 -2.85
N GLU A 94 21.10 26.18 -3.85
CA GLU A 94 21.24 25.45 -5.12
C GLU A 94 21.57 23.96 -4.94
N GLN A 95 22.19 23.61 -3.82
CA GLN A 95 22.38 22.23 -3.36
C GLN A 95 22.16 22.17 -1.85
N ILE A 96 21.22 21.34 -1.39
CA ILE A 96 21.00 21.11 0.03
C ILE A 96 21.91 19.97 0.49
N SER A 97 22.94 20.32 1.26
CA SER A 97 23.81 19.33 1.88
C SER A 97 23.15 18.78 3.15
N LEU A 98 23.05 17.45 3.21
CA LEU A 98 22.70 16.68 4.40
C LEU A 98 24.01 16.32 5.11
N ASP A 99 24.10 16.54 6.42
CA ASP A 99 25.28 16.19 7.21
C ASP A 99 25.19 14.72 7.66
N PRO A 100 25.99 13.80 7.08
CA PRO A 100 25.97 12.40 7.47
C PRO A 100 26.78 12.13 8.73
N GLN A 101 27.51 13.12 9.27
CA GLN A 101 28.71 12.85 10.07
C GLN A 101 28.47 12.22 11.44
N GLN A 102 27.23 12.00 11.90
CA GLN A 102 27.06 11.51 13.26
C GLN A 102 26.26 10.21 13.40
N TYR A 103 25.01 10.06 12.95
CA TYR A 103 24.32 8.77 13.16
C TYR A 103 23.22 8.50 12.11
N LEU A 104 23.32 7.32 11.47
CA LEU A 104 22.24 6.71 10.70
C LEU A 104 21.49 5.76 11.64
N ILE A 105 20.18 5.90 11.76
CA ILE A 105 19.36 5.00 12.58
C ILE A 105 18.45 4.21 11.68
N ILE A 106 18.42 2.89 11.87
CA ILE A 106 17.50 2.00 11.18
C ILE A 106 16.60 1.34 12.21
N LEU A 107 15.32 1.70 12.22
CA LEU A 107 14.30 0.99 13.00
C LEU A 107 13.71 -0.14 12.16
N ARG A 108 13.66 -1.33 12.75
CA ARG A 108 13.17 -2.54 12.08
C ARG A 108 11.97 -3.14 12.80
N LYS A 109 11.09 -3.76 12.01
CA LYS A 109 9.93 -4.48 12.55
C LYS A 109 10.26 -5.89 13.05
N GLU A 110 11.43 -6.46 12.76
CA GLU A 110 11.77 -7.81 13.23
C GLU A 110 12.27 -7.82 14.68
N ASN A 111 11.96 -8.92 15.37
CA ASN A 111 12.38 -9.20 16.74
C ASN A 111 13.80 -9.80 16.84
N LYS A 112 14.35 -10.28 15.72
CA LYS A 112 15.65 -10.98 15.71
C LYS A 112 16.77 -9.96 15.53
N SER A 113 17.75 -10.01 16.42
CA SER A 113 19.03 -9.31 16.22
C SER A 113 19.64 -9.72 14.88
N ILE A 114 20.17 -8.76 14.14
CA ILE A 114 20.93 -9.02 12.92
C ILE A 114 22.38 -8.65 13.14
N LYS A 115 23.27 -9.41 12.50
CA LYS A 115 24.64 -8.97 12.32
C LYS A 115 24.68 -7.98 11.16
N HIS A 116 25.33 -6.84 11.37
CA HIS A 116 25.51 -5.85 10.32
C HIS A 116 26.91 -5.22 10.41
N ARG A 117 27.38 -4.67 9.30
CA ARG A 117 28.60 -3.83 9.24
C ARG A 117 28.31 -2.41 8.76
N LEU A 118 27.05 -2.01 8.85
CA LEU A 118 26.61 -0.67 8.48
C LEU A 118 27.18 0.37 9.44
N ASN A 119 27.51 1.55 8.92
CA ASN A 119 27.78 2.73 9.73
C ASN A 119 26.46 3.34 10.25
N ALA A 120 25.70 2.55 11.01
CA ALA A 120 24.37 2.87 11.50
C ALA A 120 24.07 2.16 12.83
N GLU A 121 23.28 2.79 13.69
CA GLU A 121 22.62 2.13 14.82
C GLU A 121 21.35 1.44 14.32
N VAL A 122 21.29 0.11 14.43
CA VAL A 122 20.14 -0.69 13.97
C VAL A 122 19.37 -1.18 15.18
N PHE A 123 18.16 -0.66 15.38
CA PHE A 123 17.27 -1.10 16.45
C PHE A 123 16.26 -2.11 15.91
N THR A 124 16.21 -3.29 16.53
CA THR A 124 15.12 -4.25 16.33
C THR A 124 13.82 -3.73 16.94
N ARG A 125 12.71 -4.45 16.72
CA ARG A 125 11.40 -4.09 17.30
C ARG A 125 11.46 -3.96 18.82
N TYR A 126 12.21 -4.83 19.51
CA TYR A 126 12.33 -4.77 20.96
C TYR A 126 13.22 -3.63 21.44
N GLU A 127 14.26 -3.29 20.68
CA GLU A 127 15.19 -2.22 21.02
C GLU A 127 14.65 -0.84 20.64
N SER A 128 13.60 -0.77 19.83
CA SER A 128 12.87 0.45 19.49
C SER A 128 12.00 0.91 20.67
N THR A 129 12.64 1.24 21.80
CA THR A 129 12.01 1.78 23.02
C THR A 129 12.04 3.30 23.02
N VAL A 130 11.21 3.92 23.87
CA VAL A 130 11.26 5.38 24.14
C VAL A 130 12.65 5.78 24.61
N ASP A 131 13.20 5.09 25.61
CA ASP A 131 14.53 5.38 26.16
C ASP A 131 15.64 5.35 25.09
N ASN A 132 15.67 4.31 24.25
CA ASN A 132 16.70 4.21 23.22
C ASN A 132 16.53 5.29 22.14
N PHE A 133 15.31 5.61 21.77
CA PHE A 133 15.02 6.66 20.80
C PHE A 133 15.34 8.06 21.36
N ASP A 134 15.11 8.30 22.66
CA ASP A 134 15.43 9.57 23.33
C ASP A 134 16.93 9.84 23.43
N ARG A 135 17.75 8.79 23.55
CA ARG A 135 19.22 8.91 23.56
C ARG A 135 19.81 9.41 22.23
N VAL A 136 19.04 9.32 21.15
CA VAL A 136 19.53 9.57 19.80
C VAL A 136 18.77 10.68 19.08
N LYS A 137 17.53 11.00 19.48
CA LYS A 137 16.67 12.00 18.80
C LYS A 137 17.28 13.41 18.67
N HIS A 138 18.22 13.79 19.54
CA HIS A 138 18.86 15.11 19.53
C HIS A 138 20.17 15.17 18.74
N LYS A 139 20.58 14.07 18.12
CA LYS A 139 21.73 14.07 17.23
C LYS A 139 21.25 14.54 15.85
N LYS A 140 22.09 15.16 15.02
CA LYS A 140 21.72 15.38 13.61
C LYS A 140 21.72 14.03 12.90
N LEU A 141 20.53 13.52 12.62
CA LEU A 141 20.31 12.13 12.18
C LEU A 141 19.85 12.01 10.73
N CYS A 142 20.23 10.91 10.09
CA CYS A 142 19.47 10.32 8.99
C CYS A 142 18.70 9.11 9.53
N LEU A 143 17.38 9.14 9.47
CA LEU A 143 16.50 8.18 10.13
C LEU A 143 15.74 7.34 9.09
N SER A 144 15.94 6.03 9.08
CA SER A 144 15.23 5.07 8.23
C SER A 144 14.36 4.18 9.10
N MET A 145 13.05 4.19 8.92
CA MET A 145 12.12 3.51 9.83
C MET A 145 11.17 2.58 9.10
N VAL A 146 11.13 1.32 9.55
CA VAL A 146 10.02 0.39 9.32
C VAL A 146 9.30 0.15 10.63
N ILE A 147 8.16 0.82 10.82
CA ILE A 147 7.47 0.86 12.12
C ILE A 147 5.95 0.84 11.93
N ASP A 148 5.24 0.13 12.81
CA ASP A 148 3.78 0.11 12.82
C ASP A 148 3.26 1.45 13.34
N GLY A 149 2.16 1.95 12.79
CA GLY A 149 1.64 3.26 13.20
C GLY A 149 0.34 3.66 12.52
N ASN A 150 -0.14 4.83 12.92
CA ASN A 150 -1.17 5.60 12.24
C ASN A 150 -0.71 7.06 12.15
N ARG A 151 -1.45 7.91 11.42
CA ARG A 151 -1.09 9.33 11.21
C ARG A 151 -0.73 10.12 12.48
N ARG A 152 -1.28 9.72 13.64
CA ARG A 152 -1.08 10.39 14.93
C ARG A 152 0.11 9.83 15.71
N HIS A 153 0.40 8.53 15.56
CA HIS A 153 1.33 7.80 16.40
C HIS A 153 2.11 6.72 15.63
N LEU A 154 3.43 6.64 15.85
CA LEU A 154 4.25 5.46 15.55
C LEU A 154 4.44 4.65 16.82
N HIS A 155 4.31 3.32 16.72
CA HIS A 155 4.36 2.42 17.88
C HIS A 155 5.79 1.94 18.16
N LEU A 156 6.32 2.34 19.31
CA LEU A 156 7.55 1.79 19.90
C LEU A 156 7.19 0.56 20.77
N SER A 157 8.19 -0.19 21.24
CA SER A 157 7.96 -1.39 22.05
C SER A 157 7.31 -1.12 23.42
N ASP A 158 7.60 0.03 24.01
CA ASP A 158 7.13 0.47 25.33
C ASP A 158 6.42 1.85 25.31
N GLY A 159 6.29 2.47 24.14
CA GLY A 159 5.68 3.80 24.01
C GLY A 159 5.33 4.18 22.58
N LYS A 160 5.25 5.48 22.30
CA LYS A 160 4.87 6.01 20.98
C LYS A 160 5.66 7.25 20.57
N ILE A 161 5.97 7.38 19.28
CA ILE A 161 6.33 8.68 18.69
C ILE A 161 5.03 9.40 18.33
N CYS A 162 4.80 10.57 18.90
CA CYS A 162 3.54 11.31 18.85
C CYS A 162 3.61 12.53 17.93
N GLY A 163 2.61 12.67 17.07
CA GLY A 163 2.51 13.75 16.10
C GLY A 163 1.84 15.02 16.63
N ILE A 164 1.69 15.23 17.95
CA ILE A 164 1.06 16.44 18.49
C ILE A 164 1.86 17.68 18.08
N ASN A 165 1.17 18.64 17.47
CA ASN A 165 1.75 19.94 17.13
C ASN A 165 1.74 20.87 18.35
N ARG A 166 2.88 21.07 19.00
CA ARG A 166 2.96 21.92 20.20
C ARG A 166 2.94 23.43 19.92
N ASP A 167 2.85 23.83 18.65
CA ASP A 167 2.66 25.25 18.28
C ASP A 167 1.20 25.68 18.48
N ILE A 168 0.29 24.71 18.65
CA ILE A 168 -1.14 24.94 18.91
C ILE A 168 -1.40 24.68 20.41
N PRO A 169 -2.25 25.48 21.08
CA PRO A 169 -2.60 25.24 22.49
C PRO A 169 -3.10 23.82 22.74
N LEU A 170 -2.54 23.15 23.76
CA LEU A 170 -2.85 21.75 24.06
C LEU A 170 -4.33 21.53 24.36
N GLU A 171 -4.98 22.50 25.00
CA GLU A 171 -6.42 22.46 25.30
C GLU A 171 -7.25 22.35 24.02
N GLU A 172 -6.83 23.02 22.95
CA GLU A 172 -7.49 22.99 21.66
C GLU A 172 -7.28 21.64 20.96
N ILE A 173 -6.07 21.10 21.03
CA ILE A 173 -5.76 19.76 20.52
C ILE A 173 -6.57 18.70 21.28
N TYR A 174 -6.59 18.74 22.62
CA TYR A 174 -7.32 17.79 23.46
C TYR A 174 -8.84 17.93 23.34
N ARG A 175 -9.35 19.12 23.04
CA ARG A 175 -10.77 19.29 22.67
C ARG A 175 -11.15 18.45 21.46
N TYR A 176 -10.24 18.30 20.50
CA TYR A 176 -10.46 17.50 19.30
C TYR A 176 -10.00 16.03 19.42
N PHE A 177 -9.04 15.77 20.31
CA PHE A 177 -8.41 14.46 20.55
C PHE A 177 -8.27 14.21 22.07
N PRO A 178 -9.37 13.98 22.80
CA PRO A 178 -9.35 13.83 24.26
C PRO A 178 -8.60 12.58 24.72
N ASP A 179 -8.56 11.55 23.88
CA ASP A 179 -7.72 10.35 24.04
C ASP A 179 -6.23 10.70 24.14
N CYS A 180 -5.82 11.83 23.55
CA CYS A 180 -4.45 12.31 23.64
C CYS A 180 -4.12 13.02 24.96
N GLN A 181 -5.11 13.42 25.76
CA GLN A 181 -4.85 14.07 27.05
C GLN A 181 -4.33 13.08 28.11
N ASN A 182 -4.92 11.88 28.16
CA ASN A 182 -4.58 10.84 29.13
C ASN A 182 -3.91 9.66 28.44
N CYS A 183 -2.73 9.86 27.83
CA CYS A 183 -1.99 8.72 27.30
C CYS A 183 -1.57 7.78 28.41
N GLU A 184 -1.90 6.50 28.27
CA GLU A 184 -1.35 5.46 29.14
C GLU A 184 0.10 5.09 28.76
N TYR A 185 0.56 5.51 27.57
CA TYR A 185 1.87 5.18 27.04
C TYR A 185 2.81 6.38 27.09
N GLU A 186 4.09 6.12 27.38
CA GLU A 186 5.16 7.10 27.28
C GLU A 186 5.31 7.61 25.83
N ARG A 187 5.66 8.89 25.70
CA ARG A 187 5.63 9.61 24.42
C ARG A 187 6.93 10.34 24.13
N VAL A 188 7.42 10.17 22.91
CA VAL A 188 8.38 11.09 22.29
C VAL A 188 7.64 11.94 21.26
N TYR A 189 7.80 13.27 21.27
CA TYR A 189 7.17 14.09 20.25
C TYR A 189 7.99 14.09 18.96
N ALA A 190 7.32 13.92 17.81
CA ALA A 190 7.97 13.91 16.50
C ALA A 190 8.75 15.21 16.23
N GLN A 191 8.24 16.35 16.70
CA GLN A 191 8.92 17.66 16.55
C GLN A 191 10.20 17.81 17.39
N ASP A 192 10.47 16.90 18.35
CA ASP A 192 11.71 16.93 19.13
C ASP A 192 12.86 16.19 18.43
N VAL A 193 12.57 15.49 17.33
CA VAL A 193 13.54 14.70 16.58
C VAL A 193 14.31 15.63 15.64
N GLN A 194 15.63 15.71 15.84
CA GLN A 194 16.57 16.52 15.06
C GLN A 194 17.15 15.75 13.85
N ALA A 195 16.31 15.00 13.15
CA ALA A 195 16.73 14.31 11.93
C ALA A 195 16.64 15.25 10.72
N GLU A 196 17.72 15.36 9.93
CA GLU A 196 17.73 16.18 8.71
C GLU A 196 17.08 15.45 7.53
N CYS A 197 17.19 14.13 7.50
CA CYS A 197 16.64 13.27 6.45
C CYS A 197 15.93 12.07 7.07
N ILE A 198 14.68 11.86 6.70
CA ILE A 198 13.84 10.81 7.27
C ILE A 198 13.20 9.98 6.15
N PHE A 199 13.31 8.67 6.24
CA PHE A 199 12.49 7.72 5.51
C PHE A 199 11.55 7.03 6.48
N MET A 200 10.25 7.21 6.27
CA MET A 200 9.19 6.65 7.11
C MET A 200 8.36 5.66 6.28
N ASP A 201 8.76 4.39 6.35
CA ASP A 201 8.08 3.24 5.73
C ASP A 201 7.13 2.60 6.74
N SER A 202 5.97 3.22 6.89
CA SER A 202 4.99 2.88 7.92
C SER A 202 3.58 2.75 7.34
N CYS A 203 2.75 1.99 8.06
CA CYS A 203 1.29 2.04 7.94
C CYS A 203 0.75 3.45 8.30
N SER A 204 1.51 4.21 9.09
CA SER A 204 1.33 5.65 9.35
C SER A 204 1.69 6.45 8.11
N SER A 205 0.71 6.63 7.24
CA SER A 205 0.83 7.52 6.09
C SER A 205 0.91 8.99 6.54
N THR A 206 1.62 9.81 5.75
CA THR A 206 1.59 11.28 5.81
C THR A 206 0.24 11.87 5.41
N LEU A 207 -0.84 11.07 5.46
CA LEU A 207 -2.20 11.28 4.92
C LEU A 207 -2.45 12.71 4.50
N ILE A 208 -2.09 12.93 3.26
CA ILE A 208 -2.21 14.17 2.56
C ILE A 208 -3.68 14.60 2.44
N SER A 209 -4.60 13.65 2.40
CA SER A 209 -5.98 13.87 1.99
C SER A 209 -7.06 13.80 3.08
N THR A 210 -6.79 13.49 4.36
CA THR A 210 -7.90 13.01 5.24
C THR A 210 -7.99 13.50 6.69
N SER A 211 -7.54 14.69 7.04
CA SER A 211 -8.22 15.35 8.17
C SER A 211 -8.27 16.86 8.07
N GLU A 212 -9.48 17.40 8.21
CA GLU A 212 -9.75 18.79 8.60
C GLU A 212 -8.84 19.26 9.75
N LYS A 213 -8.35 18.32 10.57
CA LYS A 213 -7.59 18.52 11.80
C LYS A 213 -6.14 18.03 11.73
N GLY A 214 -5.57 17.91 10.52
CA GLY A 214 -4.18 17.47 10.33
C GLY A 214 -3.15 18.42 10.94
N GLU A 215 -3.52 19.70 11.12
CA GLU A 215 -2.72 20.74 11.76
C GLU A 215 -2.46 20.49 13.25
N TYR A 216 -3.40 19.83 13.95
CA TYR A 216 -3.31 19.58 15.39
C TYR A 216 -2.43 18.37 15.70
N ILE A 217 -2.50 17.31 14.87
CA ILE A 217 -1.79 16.06 15.13
C ILE A 217 -1.45 15.29 13.84
N ASN A 218 -0.18 15.25 13.48
CA ASN A 218 0.36 14.47 12.36
C ASN A 218 1.86 14.23 12.54
N VAL A 219 2.28 12.96 12.58
CA VAL A 219 3.70 12.60 12.81
C VAL A 219 4.61 13.14 11.72
N GLY A 220 4.28 12.89 10.45
CA GLY A 220 5.12 13.30 9.32
C GLY A 220 5.24 14.82 9.17
N MET A 221 4.14 15.56 9.36
CA MET A 221 4.18 17.02 9.32
C MET A 221 5.01 17.62 10.47
N ASN A 222 5.00 16.98 11.65
CA ASN A 222 5.80 17.45 12.78
C ASN A 222 7.28 17.11 12.65
N PHE A 223 7.64 16.02 11.97
CA PHE A 223 9.03 15.75 11.59
C PHE A 223 9.60 16.84 10.65
N LEU A 224 8.78 17.36 9.72
CA LEU A 224 9.17 18.41 8.78
C LEU A 224 9.50 19.77 9.42
N LYS A 225 9.30 19.94 10.74
CA LYS A 225 9.77 21.14 11.45
C LYS A 225 11.29 21.19 11.56
N ASN A 226 11.96 20.03 11.65
CA ASN A 226 13.42 19.94 11.72
C ASN A 226 14.03 19.24 10.50
N ALA A 227 13.27 18.38 9.81
CA ALA A 227 13.77 17.65 8.65
C ALA A 227 13.79 18.52 7.39
N LYS A 228 14.91 18.46 6.66
CA LYS A 228 15.06 19.01 5.31
C LYS A 228 14.41 18.11 4.26
N VAL A 229 14.44 16.80 4.52
CA VAL A 229 13.91 15.75 3.65
C VAL A 229 13.07 14.76 4.47
N LEU A 230 11.85 14.51 4.02
CA LEU A 230 11.02 13.40 4.48
C LEU A 230 10.51 12.63 3.28
N ILE A 231 10.91 11.37 3.14
CA ILE A 231 10.28 10.41 2.22
C ILE A 231 9.34 9.54 3.05
N SER A 232 8.05 9.53 2.71
CA SER A 232 7.08 8.71 3.43
C SER A 232 5.97 8.23 2.52
N SER A 233 5.25 7.19 2.93
CA SER A 233 4.06 6.74 2.23
C SER A 233 2.93 7.78 2.37
N TYR A 234 2.24 8.08 1.28
CA TYR A 234 1.02 8.92 1.33
C TYR A 234 -0.25 8.10 1.55
N ARG A 235 -0.13 6.76 1.57
CA ARG A 235 -1.20 5.80 1.87
C ARG A 235 -0.68 4.64 2.74
N PRO A 236 -1.55 3.89 3.44
CA PRO A 236 -1.14 2.70 4.17
C PRO A 236 -0.38 1.72 3.28
N LYS A 237 0.81 1.33 3.72
CA LYS A 237 1.70 0.41 3.01
C LYS A 237 2.31 -0.58 4.00
N GLN A 238 2.53 -1.81 3.53
CA GLN A 238 3.34 -2.76 4.27
C GLN A 238 4.81 -2.36 4.14
N GLY A 239 5.46 -2.02 5.25
CA GLY A 239 6.88 -1.66 5.21
C GLY A 239 7.80 -2.88 5.10
N TYR A 240 8.88 -2.78 4.31
CA TYR A 240 9.87 -3.84 4.11
C TYR A 240 11.25 -3.38 4.56
N ASN A 241 11.95 -4.18 5.37
CA ASN A 241 13.28 -3.81 5.87
C ASN A 241 14.33 -3.71 4.75
N SER A 242 14.11 -4.37 3.61
CA SER A 242 14.93 -4.19 2.41
C SER A 242 14.81 -2.78 1.83
N GLU A 243 13.63 -2.13 1.89
CA GLU A 243 13.46 -0.75 1.44
C GLU A 243 14.14 0.24 2.38
N ALA A 244 14.08 0.00 3.70
CA ALA A 244 14.80 0.80 4.68
C ALA A 244 16.32 0.69 4.54
N LEU A 245 16.83 -0.50 4.21
CA LEU A 245 18.24 -0.72 3.90
C LEU A 245 18.65 -0.08 2.57
N LEU A 246 17.81 -0.20 1.53
CA LEU A 246 18.02 0.45 0.24
C LEU A 246 18.12 1.96 0.40
N PHE A 247 17.16 2.59 1.11
CA PHE A 247 17.21 4.02 1.41
C PHE A 247 18.50 4.41 2.12
N HIS A 248 18.90 3.67 3.17
CA HIS A 248 20.15 3.91 3.88
C HIS A 248 21.35 3.92 2.92
N HIS A 249 21.46 2.91 2.05
CA HIS A 249 22.56 2.84 1.09
C HIS A 249 22.51 3.95 0.04
N LEU A 250 21.33 4.32 -0.48
CA LEU A 250 21.24 5.39 -1.46
C LEU A 250 21.69 6.73 -0.88
N ILE A 251 21.22 7.07 0.31
CA ILE A 251 21.61 8.31 0.99
C ILE A 251 23.10 8.28 1.36
N SER A 252 23.60 7.16 1.89
CA SER A 252 25.02 7.03 2.25
C SER A 252 25.95 7.08 1.04
N HIS A 253 25.44 6.83 -0.16
CA HIS A 253 26.18 6.93 -1.42
C HIS A 253 25.85 8.21 -2.21
N GLY A 254 25.25 9.22 -1.56
CA GLY A 254 25.14 10.59 -2.09
C GLY A 254 24.13 10.74 -3.22
N PHE A 255 23.18 9.82 -3.34
CA PHE A 255 22.05 9.97 -4.26
C PHE A 255 21.19 11.17 -3.84
N GLU A 256 20.68 11.89 -4.84
CA GLU A 256 19.77 13.03 -4.63
C GLU A 256 18.39 12.52 -4.21
N ALA A 257 17.73 13.22 -3.28
CA ALA A 257 16.47 12.82 -2.70
C ALA A 257 15.39 12.50 -3.75
N GLY A 258 15.39 13.24 -4.87
CA GLY A 258 14.54 13.00 -6.03
C GLY A 258 14.84 11.67 -6.74
N GLU A 259 16.11 11.34 -6.96
CA GLU A 259 16.51 10.04 -7.52
C GLU A 259 16.23 8.90 -6.53
N VAL A 260 16.41 9.14 -5.23
CA VAL A 260 16.05 8.18 -4.16
C VAL A 260 14.55 7.89 -4.18
N LEU A 261 13.70 8.92 -4.28
CA LEU A 261 12.25 8.76 -4.40
C LEU A 261 11.87 7.91 -5.62
N TYR A 262 12.48 8.20 -6.77
CA TYR A 262 12.29 7.43 -8.01
C TYR A 262 12.64 5.95 -7.79
N ILE A 263 13.85 5.67 -7.27
CA ILE A 263 14.33 4.32 -7.03
C ILE A 263 13.42 3.57 -6.04
N LEU A 264 13.01 4.19 -4.94
CA LEU A 264 12.14 3.56 -3.94
C LEU A 264 10.76 3.23 -4.51
N ASN A 265 10.14 4.15 -5.24
CA ASN A 265 8.83 3.92 -5.86
C ASN A 265 8.88 2.85 -6.95
N THR A 266 9.92 2.85 -7.79
CA THR A 266 10.15 1.80 -8.79
C THR A 266 10.46 0.46 -8.12
N ASN A 267 11.21 0.45 -7.01
CA ASN A 267 11.45 -0.74 -6.23
C ASN A 267 10.15 -1.32 -5.65
N SER A 268 9.29 -0.48 -5.05
CA SER A 268 8.01 -0.93 -4.51
C SER A 268 7.11 -1.53 -5.59
N TYR A 269 7.08 -0.91 -6.79
CA TYR A 269 6.33 -1.41 -7.94
C TYR A 269 6.86 -2.77 -8.43
N ASN A 270 8.18 -2.88 -8.59
CA ASN A 270 8.81 -4.04 -9.19
C ASN A 270 8.85 -5.24 -8.24
N HIS A 271 9.20 -5.02 -6.96
CA HIS A 271 9.58 -6.07 -6.01
C HIS A 271 8.69 -6.16 -4.78
N CYS A 272 7.80 -5.18 -4.54
CA CYS A 272 6.91 -5.16 -3.37
C CYS A 272 5.43 -5.18 -3.80
N SER A 273 4.56 -4.76 -2.87
CA SER A 273 3.10 -4.87 -3.01
C SER A 273 2.38 -3.58 -3.43
N ASP A 274 3.11 -2.47 -3.59
CA ASP A 274 2.51 -1.14 -3.67
C ASP A 274 2.98 -0.33 -4.90
N TYR A 275 2.04 0.27 -5.63
CA TYR A 275 2.30 1.13 -6.80
C TYR A 275 2.67 2.57 -6.40
N LEU A 276 3.93 2.96 -6.60
CA LEU A 276 4.44 4.33 -6.36
C LEU A 276 3.97 4.94 -5.02
N PRO A 277 4.17 4.27 -3.87
CA PRO A 277 3.52 4.62 -2.61
C PRO A 277 4.12 5.82 -1.86
N TYR A 278 5.35 6.21 -2.19
CA TYR A 278 6.08 7.24 -1.45
C TYR A 278 5.83 8.63 -2.03
N ILE A 279 6.14 9.65 -1.24
CA ILE A 279 6.23 11.06 -1.61
C ILE A 279 7.46 11.68 -0.96
N LEU A 280 8.13 12.59 -1.67
CA LEU A 280 9.21 13.42 -1.13
C LEU A 280 8.66 14.76 -0.67
N TYR A 281 8.76 15.04 0.62
CA TYR A 281 8.68 16.38 1.17
C TYR A 281 10.08 16.95 1.34
N GLY A 282 10.29 18.17 0.85
CA GLY A 282 11.62 18.78 0.74
C GLY A 282 12.04 18.94 -0.72
N PHE A 283 13.30 19.27 -0.93
CA PHE A 283 13.84 19.56 -2.27
C PHE A 283 14.41 18.29 -2.94
N PRO A 284 14.19 18.11 -4.26
CA PRO A 284 14.67 16.93 -4.99
C PRO A 284 16.20 16.83 -5.07
N ASN A 285 16.91 17.96 -5.09
CA ASN A 285 18.36 18.04 -5.18
C ASN A 285 19.11 17.84 -3.84
N ALA A 286 18.39 17.58 -2.74
CA ALA A 286 19.02 17.39 -1.44
C ALA A 286 19.84 16.09 -1.41
N LYS A 287 21.09 16.14 -0.96
CA LYS A 287 21.98 14.97 -0.88
C LYS A 287 23.03 15.09 0.19
N VAL A 288 23.54 13.94 0.62
CA VAL A 288 24.72 13.85 1.46
C VAL A 288 25.97 14.14 0.62
N THR A 289 26.84 15.02 1.11
CA THR A 289 28.17 15.21 0.50
C THR A 289 29.08 14.09 0.99
N ILE A 290 29.49 13.21 0.07
CA ILE A 290 30.40 12.10 0.38
C ILE A 290 31.76 12.27 -0.29
N PRO A 291 32.86 11.90 0.39
CA PRO A 291 34.21 11.98 -0.16
C PRO A 291 34.53 10.87 -1.17
N GLU A 292 33.88 9.71 -1.07
CA GLU A 292 34.15 8.54 -1.91
C GLU A 292 33.04 8.33 -2.95
N LYS A 293 33.43 7.98 -4.19
CA LYS A 293 32.47 7.63 -5.25
C LYS A 293 32.11 6.16 -5.16
N LEU A 294 30.81 5.86 -5.24
CA LEU A 294 30.32 4.49 -5.41
C LEU A 294 30.94 3.87 -6.67
N GLU A 295 31.49 2.66 -6.54
CA GLU A 295 31.96 1.88 -7.68
C GLU A 295 30.75 1.40 -8.51
N VAL A 296 30.83 1.61 -9.83
CA VAL A 296 29.77 1.25 -10.79
C VAL A 296 30.33 0.33 -11.86
N ASP A 297 29.83 -0.90 -11.90
CA ASP A 297 30.16 -1.83 -12.95
C ASP A 297 29.28 -1.58 -14.17
N ARG A 298 29.88 -1.16 -15.29
CA ARG A 298 29.16 -0.90 -16.53
C ARG A 298 29.19 -2.13 -17.43
N LEU A 299 28.01 -2.61 -17.77
CA LEU A 299 27.80 -3.87 -18.47
C LEU A 299 26.96 -3.64 -19.72
N ARG A 300 27.12 -4.51 -20.72
CA ARG A 300 26.29 -4.52 -21.93
C ARG A 300 25.57 -5.85 -22.04
N MET A 301 24.27 -5.80 -22.22
CA MET A 301 23.42 -6.97 -22.37
C MET A 301 23.08 -7.16 -23.85
N GLY A 302 23.80 -8.07 -24.50
CA GLY A 302 23.62 -8.38 -25.94
C GLY A 302 22.60 -9.46 -26.25
N LYS A 303 22.01 -10.10 -25.24
CA LYS A 303 21.01 -11.19 -25.32
C LYS A 303 19.90 -10.96 -24.28
N SER A 304 18.92 -11.86 -24.19
CA SER A 304 17.86 -11.84 -23.18
C SER A 304 18.33 -12.13 -21.75
N GLU A 305 19.59 -12.51 -21.56
CA GLU A 305 20.21 -12.78 -20.25
C GLU A 305 21.65 -12.24 -20.18
N ILE A 306 22.05 -11.89 -18.96
CA ILE A 306 23.43 -11.66 -18.56
C ILE A 306 23.71 -12.42 -17.27
N VAL A 307 24.91 -13.01 -17.20
CA VAL A 307 25.44 -13.68 -16.02
C VAL A 307 26.52 -12.79 -15.43
N LEU A 308 26.44 -12.56 -14.13
CA LEU A 308 27.25 -11.63 -13.37
C LEU A 308 28.02 -12.41 -12.32
N GLU A 309 29.34 -12.30 -12.34
CA GLU A 309 30.21 -12.88 -11.32
C GLU A 309 30.64 -11.77 -10.37
N ILE A 310 30.31 -11.94 -9.09
CA ILE A 310 30.44 -10.90 -8.05
C ILE A 310 31.23 -11.47 -6.90
N ASP A 311 32.50 -11.07 -6.77
CA ASP A 311 33.38 -11.60 -5.73
C ASP A 311 33.11 -11.00 -4.34
N ARG A 312 32.48 -9.82 -4.31
CA ARG A 312 32.24 -9.05 -3.09
C ARG A 312 31.06 -8.10 -3.21
N ILE A 313 30.29 -8.01 -2.13
CA ILE A 313 29.28 -6.96 -1.88
C ILE A 313 29.62 -6.30 -0.53
N ALA A 314 30.12 -5.07 -0.57
CA ALA A 314 30.43 -4.27 0.61
C ALA A 314 29.29 -3.30 0.92
N GLY A 315 28.20 -3.82 1.51
CA GLY A 315 26.97 -3.05 1.76
C GLY A 315 26.10 -2.92 0.51
N MET A 316 26.57 -2.20 -0.51
CA MET A 316 25.86 -2.05 -1.78
C MET A 316 26.84 -2.13 -2.97
N ARG A 317 26.41 -2.78 -4.05
CA ARG A 317 27.07 -2.80 -5.35
C ARG A 317 26.07 -2.38 -6.43
N LEU A 318 26.49 -1.47 -7.31
CA LEU A 318 25.67 -0.96 -8.40
C LEU A 318 26.20 -1.45 -9.74
N LEU A 319 25.34 -2.12 -10.50
CA LEU A 319 25.59 -2.53 -11.87
C LEU A 319 24.74 -1.69 -12.82
N GLU A 320 25.37 -1.03 -13.78
CA GLU A 320 24.71 -0.28 -14.84
C GLU A 320 24.71 -1.12 -16.12
N ILE A 321 23.56 -1.67 -16.48
CA ILE A 321 23.36 -2.56 -17.61
C ILE A 321 22.78 -1.77 -18.78
N HIS A 322 23.57 -1.55 -19.82
CA HIS A 322 23.08 -0.99 -21.08
C HIS A 322 22.48 -2.11 -21.92
N ALA A 323 21.22 -1.95 -22.32
CA ALA A 323 20.44 -2.95 -23.04
C ALA A 323 19.76 -2.34 -24.28
N GLY A 324 19.26 -3.18 -25.18
CA GLY A 324 18.42 -2.71 -26.29
C GLY A 324 17.02 -2.28 -25.82
N GLU A 325 16.34 -1.50 -26.64
CA GLU A 325 14.98 -0.97 -26.35
C GLU A 325 13.99 -2.09 -25.99
N ASP A 326 14.05 -3.24 -26.68
CA ASP A 326 13.20 -4.40 -26.39
C ASP A 326 13.39 -4.92 -24.96
N ILE A 327 14.64 -5.03 -24.49
CA ILE A 327 14.95 -5.51 -23.13
C ILE A 327 14.48 -4.50 -22.10
N LEU A 328 14.69 -3.21 -22.35
CA LEU A 328 14.22 -2.14 -21.48
C LEU A 328 12.67 -2.16 -21.39
N ASN A 329 11.99 -2.38 -22.51
CA ASN A 329 10.53 -2.47 -22.58
C ASN A 329 9.98 -3.67 -21.77
N GLU A 330 10.63 -4.83 -21.84
CA GLU A 330 10.29 -5.98 -21.01
C GLU A 330 10.48 -5.66 -19.52
N VAL A 331 11.57 -4.97 -19.14
CA VAL A 331 11.81 -4.55 -17.75
C VAL A 331 10.75 -3.55 -17.26
N LEU A 332 10.37 -2.58 -18.11
CA LEU A 332 9.30 -1.63 -17.80
C LEU A 332 7.94 -2.33 -17.57
N LYS A 333 7.70 -3.43 -18.28
CA LYS A 333 6.52 -4.31 -18.10
C LYS A 333 6.67 -5.34 -16.97
N ARG A 334 7.75 -5.28 -16.18
CA ARG A 334 8.09 -6.24 -15.11
C ARG A 334 8.27 -7.68 -15.60
N GLN A 335 8.62 -7.86 -16.87
CA GLN A 335 8.89 -9.15 -17.49
C GLN A 335 10.39 -9.48 -17.38
N PHE A 336 10.88 -9.57 -16.14
CA PHE A 336 12.28 -9.86 -15.84
C PHE A 336 12.43 -10.81 -14.65
N TYR A 337 13.62 -11.39 -14.51
CA TYR A 337 13.98 -12.22 -13.37
C TYR A 337 15.42 -11.96 -12.93
N VAL A 338 15.66 -12.10 -11.63
CA VAL A 338 16.97 -12.11 -11.00
C VAL A 338 17.05 -13.32 -10.09
N PHE A 339 18.08 -14.15 -10.23
CA PHE A 339 18.34 -15.25 -9.30
C PHE A 339 19.84 -15.47 -9.14
N SER A 340 20.24 -16.11 -8.04
CA SER A 340 21.59 -16.63 -7.91
C SER A 340 21.64 -18.09 -8.33
N SER A 341 22.66 -18.47 -9.08
CA SER A 341 22.93 -19.89 -9.35
C SER A 341 23.69 -20.57 -8.20
N ASP A 342 24.14 -19.81 -7.19
CA ASP A 342 24.84 -20.30 -6.02
C ASP A 342 23.93 -20.28 -4.78
N GLU A 343 24.25 -21.10 -3.77
CA GLU A 343 23.57 -21.06 -2.48
C GLU A 343 23.95 -19.76 -1.73
N ILE A 344 23.02 -18.81 -1.63
CA ILE A 344 23.23 -17.61 -0.83
C ILE A 344 22.93 -17.92 0.64
N ARG A 345 23.94 -17.84 1.50
CA ARG A 345 23.81 -18.06 2.96
C ARG A 345 23.55 -16.79 3.79
N LYS A 346 23.58 -15.62 3.16
CA LYS A 346 23.39 -14.30 3.79
C LYS A 346 22.19 -13.58 3.15
N ASP A 347 21.58 -12.64 3.86
CA ASP A 347 20.50 -11.81 3.30
C ASP A 347 21.04 -10.85 2.25
N VAL A 348 20.96 -11.25 0.98
CA VAL A 348 21.28 -10.42 -0.19
C VAL A 348 19.98 -10.03 -0.88
N PHE A 349 19.79 -8.73 -1.04
CA PHE A 349 18.64 -8.13 -1.70
C PHE A 349 19.04 -7.54 -3.04
N TYR A 350 18.04 -7.32 -3.90
CA TYR A 350 18.26 -6.67 -5.18
C TYR A 350 17.13 -5.70 -5.53
N SER A 351 17.46 -4.70 -6.34
CA SER A 351 16.50 -3.78 -6.93
C SER A 351 16.85 -3.50 -8.38
N VAL A 352 15.92 -3.79 -9.29
CA VAL A 352 16.01 -3.51 -10.74
C VAL A 352 15.30 -2.20 -11.04
N ILE A 353 16.03 -1.19 -11.53
CA ILE A 353 15.53 0.16 -11.80
C ILE A 353 15.83 0.55 -13.26
N PRO A 354 14.83 0.63 -14.16
CA PRO A 354 15.03 1.13 -15.52
C PRO A 354 15.32 2.65 -15.54
N TYR A 355 16.11 3.11 -16.51
CA TYR A 355 16.37 4.52 -16.83
C TYR A 355 16.17 4.72 -18.34
N PRO A 356 14.93 4.96 -18.80
CA PRO A 356 14.61 4.93 -20.22
C PRO A 356 15.40 5.91 -21.07
N LEU A 357 15.57 7.15 -20.60
CA LEU A 357 16.36 8.18 -21.30
C LEU A 357 17.84 7.84 -21.48
N LYS A 358 18.39 7.04 -20.56
CA LYS A 358 19.79 6.59 -20.61
C LYS A 358 19.93 5.24 -21.32
N ASN A 359 18.81 4.65 -21.74
CA ASN A 359 18.69 3.29 -22.25
C ASN A 359 19.51 2.29 -21.41
N SER A 360 19.32 2.40 -20.08
CA SER A 360 20.06 1.59 -19.11
C SER A 360 19.16 1.08 -18.00
N ILE A 361 19.60 0.01 -17.35
CA ILE A 361 18.97 -0.61 -16.20
C ILE A 361 20.00 -0.62 -15.08
N LYS A 362 19.68 -0.04 -13.93
CA LYS A 362 20.50 -0.15 -12.72
C LYS A 362 20.03 -1.36 -11.91
N LEU A 363 20.94 -2.31 -11.68
CA LEU A 363 20.74 -3.40 -10.71
C LEU A 363 21.53 -3.06 -9.44
N PHE A 364 20.81 -2.77 -8.37
CA PHE A 364 21.37 -2.60 -7.04
C PHE A 364 21.39 -3.96 -6.36
N LEU A 365 22.54 -4.35 -5.81
CA LEU A 365 22.71 -5.53 -4.98
C LEU A 365 23.21 -5.08 -3.61
N TYR A 366 22.51 -5.45 -2.54
CA TYR A 366 22.80 -4.90 -1.23
C TYR A 366 22.50 -5.88 -0.10
N SER A 367 23.17 -5.70 1.03
CA SER A 367 23.12 -6.62 2.16
C SER A 367 23.49 -5.95 3.48
N TRP A 368 22.98 -6.48 4.59
CA TRP A 368 23.29 -6.00 5.95
C TRP A 368 24.75 -6.24 6.35
N GLU A 369 25.31 -7.34 5.86
CA GLU A 369 26.70 -7.71 6.05
C GLU A 369 27.47 -7.62 4.74
N GLU A 370 28.78 -7.53 4.86
CA GLU A 370 29.68 -7.79 3.75
C GLU A 370 29.58 -9.25 3.29
N VAL A 371 29.40 -9.45 1.99
CA VAL A 371 29.40 -10.77 1.36
C VAL A 371 30.71 -10.93 0.62
N ASN A 372 31.45 -11.99 0.95
CA ASN A 372 32.73 -12.33 0.36
C ASN A 372 32.64 -13.71 -0.30
N GLY A 373 33.19 -13.85 -1.50
CA GLY A 373 33.17 -15.07 -2.30
C GLY A 373 32.40 -14.88 -3.60
N PRO A 374 32.71 -15.68 -4.64
CA PRO A 374 32.08 -15.54 -5.94
C PRO A 374 30.58 -15.85 -5.83
N LEU A 375 29.76 -14.86 -6.15
CA LEU A 375 28.32 -14.97 -6.34
C LEU A 375 28.01 -14.83 -7.81
N ARG A 376 27.36 -15.84 -8.37
CA ARG A 376 26.87 -15.83 -9.73
C ARG A 376 25.40 -15.42 -9.73
N ILE A 377 25.14 -14.18 -10.14
CA ILE A 377 23.80 -13.60 -10.30
C ILE A 377 23.43 -13.64 -11.78
N VAL A 378 22.23 -14.11 -12.09
CA VAL A 378 21.68 -14.10 -13.44
C VAL A 378 20.54 -13.10 -13.50
N PHE A 379 20.63 -12.16 -14.44
CA PHE A 379 19.58 -11.22 -14.78
C PHE A 379 19.10 -11.51 -16.19
N GLY A 380 17.78 -11.63 -16.39
CA GLY A 380 17.19 -11.84 -17.70
C GLY A 380 15.78 -11.29 -17.84
N VAL A 381 15.30 -11.25 -19.09
CA VAL A 381 13.94 -10.82 -19.47
C VAL A 381 13.13 -11.97 -20.08
N GLY A 382 11.81 -11.90 -19.94
CA GLY A 382 10.86 -12.90 -20.43
C GLY A 382 10.47 -13.98 -19.40
N LYS A 383 9.71 -14.99 -19.84
CA LYS A 383 9.19 -16.06 -18.97
C LYS A 383 10.27 -17.09 -18.65
N ARG A 384 10.64 -17.20 -17.36
CA ARG A 384 11.34 -18.40 -16.86
C ARG A 384 10.29 -19.44 -16.43
N LEU A 385 10.11 -20.46 -17.27
CA LEU A 385 9.35 -21.68 -16.99
C LEU A 385 9.99 -22.45 -15.82
N ARG A 386 9.26 -22.59 -14.72
CA ARG A 386 9.15 -23.81 -13.90
C ARG A 386 7.98 -23.66 -12.90
N GLU A 387 6.77 -23.72 -13.44
CA GLU A 387 5.61 -24.14 -12.66
C GLU A 387 5.47 -25.64 -12.85
N ASP A 388 5.69 -26.38 -11.76
CA ASP A 388 5.53 -27.82 -11.75
C ASP A 388 4.05 -28.20 -11.73
N VAL A 389 3.75 -29.28 -12.44
CA VAL A 389 2.44 -29.70 -12.96
C VAL A 389 1.63 -30.42 -11.87
N TYR A 390 1.25 -29.73 -10.79
CA TYR A 390 0.55 -30.37 -9.66
C TYR A 390 -0.88 -29.89 -9.39
N SER A 391 -1.74 -30.21 -10.37
CA SER A 391 -3.14 -30.67 -10.20
C SER A 391 -4.25 -29.68 -9.78
N LYS A 392 -5.13 -29.41 -10.76
CA LYS A 392 -6.36 -28.58 -10.70
C LYS A 392 -7.40 -28.99 -9.62
N ARG A 393 -7.34 -30.21 -9.06
CA ARG A 393 -8.28 -30.71 -8.05
C ARG A 393 -7.79 -30.57 -6.60
N TYR A 394 -6.47 -30.63 -6.37
CA TYR A 394 -5.86 -30.27 -5.08
C TYR A 394 -6.06 -28.77 -4.76
N PHE A 395 -6.08 -27.96 -5.82
CA PHE A 395 -6.19 -26.51 -5.77
C PHE A 395 -7.53 -25.97 -5.32
N ASN A 396 -8.63 -26.59 -5.73
CA ASN A 396 -9.95 -26.11 -5.31
C ASN A 396 -10.22 -26.41 -3.83
N MET A 397 -9.64 -27.49 -3.26
CA MET A 397 -9.74 -27.80 -1.82
C MET A 397 -8.83 -26.95 -0.93
N ARG A 398 -7.60 -26.66 -1.38
CA ARG A 398 -6.68 -25.76 -0.66
C ARG A 398 -7.22 -24.34 -0.55
N LYS A 399 -7.94 -23.83 -1.57
CA LYS A 399 -8.50 -22.48 -1.59
C LYS A 399 -9.25 -22.14 -0.29
N LEU A 400 -10.20 -22.97 0.15
CA LEU A 400 -10.99 -22.71 1.37
C LEU A 400 -10.16 -22.75 2.68
N GLU A 401 -9.16 -23.63 2.77
CA GLU A 401 -8.25 -23.66 3.93
C GLU A 401 -7.30 -22.46 3.96
N LEU A 402 -6.82 -22.02 2.80
CA LEU A 402 -5.96 -20.85 2.62
C LEU A 402 -6.72 -19.53 2.85
N LEU A 403 -8.05 -19.54 2.68
CA LEU A 403 -8.95 -18.44 3.04
C LEU A 403 -9.17 -18.29 4.57
N GLY A 404 -8.58 -19.17 5.39
CA GLY A 404 -8.64 -19.08 6.86
C GLY A 404 -9.81 -19.83 7.52
N PHE A 405 -10.70 -20.48 6.75
CA PHE A 405 -11.85 -21.24 7.26
C PHE A 405 -11.44 -22.63 7.77
N ARG A 406 -10.67 -22.68 8.86
CA ARG A 406 -10.13 -23.93 9.46
C ARG A 406 -11.11 -24.70 10.34
N HIS A 407 -12.39 -24.34 10.33
CA HIS A 407 -13.37 -24.96 11.22
C HIS A 407 -13.68 -26.40 10.78
N LYS A 408 -13.42 -27.39 11.63
CA LYS A 408 -13.56 -28.83 11.33
C LYS A 408 -14.92 -29.22 10.74
N LYS A 409 -16.00 -28.54 11.14
CA LYS A 409 -17.35 -28.78 10.55
C LYS A 409 -17.46 -28.31 9.09
N ILE A 410 -16.82 -27.18 8.73
CA ILE A 410 -16.78 -26.67 7.36
C ILE A 410 -15.97 -27.64 6.49
N GLN A 411 -14.80 -28.07 6.96
CA GLN A 411 -13.96 -29.05 6.26
C GLN A 411 -14.71 -30.38 6.01
N ASN A 412 -15.43 -30.91 6.99
CA ASN A 412 -16.22 -32.13 6.83
C ASN A 412 -17.36 -31.97 5.81
N GLN A 413 -18.08 -30.83 5.81
CA GLN A 413 -19.16 -30.61 4.84
C GLN A 413 -18.64 -30.39 3.42
N VAL A 414 -17.48 -29.74 3.26
CA VAL A 414 -16.79 -29.64 1.97
C VAL A 414 -16.40 -31.04 1.45
N HIS A 415 -15.92 -31.94 2.31
CA HIS A 415 -15.62 -33.32 1.95
C HIS A 415 -16.87 -34.11 1.54
N ASP A 416 -17.99 -33.93 2.25
CA ASP A 416 -19.29 -34.53 1.91
C ASP A 416 -19.81 -34.03 0.55
N TYR A 417 -19.62 -32.73 0.25
CA TYR A 417 -19.98 -32.13 -1.03
C TYR A 417 -19.19 -32.75 -2.20
N PHE A 418 -17.87 -32.89 -2.07
CA PHE A 418 -17.02 -33.53 -3.10
C PHE A 418 -17.37 -34.99 -3.34
N SER A 419 -17.63 -35.76 -2.27
CA SER A 419 -18.06 -37.15 -2.39
C SER A 419 -19.35 -37.29 -3.20
N LYS A 420 -20.32 -36.38 -2.98
CA LYS A 420 -21.59 -36.35 -3.72
C LYS A 420 -21.44 -35.90 -5.17
N ILE A 421 -20.54 -34.97 -5.48
CA ILE A 421 -20.22 -34.58 -6.86
C ILE A 421 -19.61 -35.74 -7.63
N ASN A 422 -18.66 -36.47 -7.02
CA ASN A 422 -18.03 -37.63 -7.66
C ASN A 422 -19.07 -38.73 -7.92
N GLU A 423 -19.92 -39.04 -6.93
CA GLU A 423 -21.04 -39.97 -7.07
C GLU A 423 -21.97 -39.55 -8.21
N GLN A 424 -22.31 -38.26 -8.32
CA GLN A 424 -23.14 -37.75 -9.42
C GLN A 424 -22.46 -37.82 -10.79
N THR A 425 -21.15 -37.54 -10.86
CA THR A 425 -20.39 -37.61 -12.10
C THR A 425 -20.31 -39.05 -12.60
N GLU A 426 -20.09 -40.01 -11.69
CA GLU A 426 -20.09 -41.44 -11.99
C GLU A 426 -21.48 -41.92 -12.43
N VAL A 427 -22.55 -41.48 -11.77
CA VAL A 427 -23.94 -41.80 -12.14
C VAL A 427 -24.34 -41.18 -13.48
N LEU A 428 -23.89 -39.95 -13.77
CA LEU A 428 -24.08 -39.29 -15.07
C LEU A 428 -23.34 -40.02 -16.20
N ASP A 429 -22.09 -40.41 -15.97
CA ASP A 429 -21.30 -41.21 -16.91
C ASP A 429 -21.95 -42.58 -17.15
N GLU A 430 -22.49 -43.22 -16.11
CA GLU A 430 -23.21 -44.49 -16.21
C GLU A 430 -24.55 -44.32 -16.94
N ALA A 431 -25.31 -43.26 -16.66
CA ALA A 431 -26.59 -42.97 -17.30
C ALA A 431 -26.41 -42.64 -18.80
N ASN A 432 -25.39 -41.87 -19.15
CA ASN A 432 -25.02 -41.57 -20.54
C ASN A 432 -24.60 -42.83 -21.30
N ARG A 433 -23.95 -43.79 -20.64
CA ARG A 433 -23.58 -45.08 -21.24
C ARG A 433 -24.77 -46.04 -21.39
N ASN A 434 -25.75 -45.97 -20.50
CA ASN A 434 -26.81 -46.96 -20.38
C ASN A 434 -28.22 -46.47 -20.77
N LEU A 435 -28.38 -45.22 -21.23
CA LEU A 435 -29.66 -44.63 -21.66
C LEU A 435 -30.81 -44.80 -20.63
N LYS A 436 -30.50 -44.72 -19.33
CA LYS A 436 -31.52 -44.78 -18.28
C LYS A 436 -32.08 -43.38 -18.00
N ASN A 437 -33.41 -43.25 -17.95
CA ASN A 437 -34.05 -42.05 -17.41
C ASN A 437 -33.72 -41.94 -15.92
N PHE A 438 -32.89 -40.97 -15.56
CA PHE A 438 -32.50 -40.69 -14.18
C PHE A 438 -33.10 -39.37 -13.73
N ASP A 439 -33.56 -39.32 -12.47
CA ASP A 439 -34.15 -38.11 -11.88
C ASP A 439 -33.03 -37.15 -11.41
N LEU A 440 -32.48 -36.40 -12.38
CA LEU A 440 -31.47 -35.36 -12.17
C LEU A 440 -31.92 -34.30 -11.15
N HIS A 441 -33.23 -34.04 -11.07
CA HIS A 441 -33.80 -33.08 -10.13
C HIS A 441 -33.57 -33.50 -8.67
N ARG A 442 -33.66 -34.81 -8.35
CA ARG A 442 -33.44 -35.30 -6.98
C ARG A 442 -31.98 -35.17 -6.53
N LEU A 443 -31.03 -35.37 -7.45
CA LEU A 443 -29.59 -35.27 -7.19
C LEU A 443 -29.15 -33.81 -7.01
N SER A 444 -29.62 -32.90 -7.88
CA SER A 444 -29.38 -31.46 -7.76
C SER A 444 -29.91 -30.90 -6.42
N LYS A 445 -31.14 -31.27 -6.02
CA LYS A 445 -31.74 -30.82 -4.74
C LYS A 445 -30.94 -31.22 -3.50
N ASN A 446 -30.25 -32.36 -3.54
CA ASN A 446 -29.40 -32.83 -2.44
C ASN A 446 -28.06 -32.09 -2.34
N LEU A 447 -27.54 -31.55 -3.45
CA LEU A 447 -26.34 -30.70 -3.44
C LEU A 447 -26.66 -29.31 -2.90
N SER A 448 -27.75 -28.69 -3.37
CA SER A 448 -28.19 -27.37 -2.89
C SER A 448 -28.38 -27.34 -1.36
N ALA A 449 -28.94 -28.40 -0.78
CA ALA A 449 -29.11 -28.51 0.68
C ALA A 449 -27.80 -28.72 1.47
N VAL A 450 -26.71 -29.16 0.83
CA VAL A 450 -25.37 -29.21 1.43
C VAL A 450 -24.68 -27.87 1.26
N GLU A 451 -24.82 -27.24 0.10
CA GLU A 451 -24.28 -25.91 -0.18
C GLU A 451 -24.85 -24.86 0.78
N GLU A 452 -26.17 -24.85 0.97
CA GLU A 452 -26.85 -23.98 1.94
C GLU A 452 -26.31 -24.16 3.36
N ARG A 453 -26.01 -25.41 3.77
CA ARG A 453 -25.37 -25.69 5.07
C ARG A 453 -23.94 -25.14 5.16
N ILE A 454 -23.17 -25.25 4.08
CA ILE A 454 -21.82 -24.67 4.04
C ILE A 454 -21.89 -23.14 4.11
N TYR A 455 -22.80 -22.51 3.35
CA TYR A 455 -23.01 -21.07 3.38
C TYR A 455 -23.39 -20.56 4.76
N ASN A 456 -24.34 -21.21 5.44
CA ASN A 456 -24.71 -20.83 6.81
C ASN A 456 -23.50 -20.92 7.76
N LEU A 457 -22.66 -21.95 7.64
CA LEU A 457 -21.44 -22.07 8.45
C LEU A 457 -20.38 -20.99 8.11
N LEU A 458 -20.27 -20.58 6.84
CA LEU A 458 -19.38 -19.50 6.42
C LEU A 458 -19.87 -18.15 6.97
N ALA A 459 -21.18 -17.90 6.92
CA ALA A 459 -21.81 -16.73 7.51
C ALA A 459 -21.56 -16.65 9.02
N ASP A 460 -21.81 -17.74 9.75
CA ASP A 460 -21.55 -17.83 11.20
C ASP A 460 -20.07 -17.52 11.52
N HIS A 461 -19.15 -18.05 10.71
CA HIS A 461 -17.72 -17.80 10.91
C HIS A 461 -17.36 -16.33 10.69
N LEU A 462 -17.88 -15.71 9.63
CA LEU A 462 -17.67 -14.30 9.31
C LEU A 462 -18.22 -13.37 10.40
N LEU A 463 -19.42 -13.65 10.89
CA LEU A 463 -20.06 -12.87 11.96
C LEU A 463 -19.34 -13.04 13.31
N SER A 464 -18.68 -14.17 13.54
CA SER A 464 -17.91 -14.41 14.77
C SER A 464 -16.55 -13.71 14.83
N GLN A 465 -16.03 -13.22 13.70
CA GLN A 465 -14.72 -12.57 13.59
C GLN A 465 -14.82 -11.05 13.45
N ASN A 466 -13.73 -10.34 13.73
CA ASN A 466 -13.62 -8.96 13.28
C ASN A 466 -13.62 -8.93 11.75
N PRO A 467 -14.48 -8.12 11.11
CA PRO A 467 -14.46 -7.97 9.67
C PRO A 467 -13.12 -7.41 9.22
N LYS A 468 -12.61 -8.01 8.16
CA LYS A 468 -11.31 -7.73 7.56
C LYS A 468 -11.38 -8.00 6.06
N PHE A 469 -10.48 -7.38 5.32
CA PHE A 469 -10.15 -7.86 3.99
C PHE A 469 -9.33 -9.12 4.12
N PHE A 470 -9.66 -10.13 3.33
CA PHE A 470 -9.00 -11.41 3.49
C PHE A 470 -7.58 -11.39 2.94
N ILE A 471 -7.17 -10.36 2.19
CA ILE A 471 -5.76 -10.11 1.84
C ILE A 471 -4.79 -10.16 3.02
N GLU A 472 -5.24 -9.77 4.21
CA GLU A 472 -4.42 -9.83 5.44
C GLU A 472 -4.32 -11.25 6.01
N VAL A 473 -5.31 -12.11 5.78
CA VAL A 473 -5.30 -13.54 6.13
C VAL A 473 -4.50 -14.34 5.09
N TYR A 474 -4.53 -13.90 3.83
CA TYR A 474 -3.80 -14.50 2.72
C TYR A 474 -2.30 -14.27 2.81
N GLY A 475 -1.84 -13.19 3.45
CA GLY A 475 -0.42 -12.83 3.51
C GLY A 475 0.51 -13.91 4.09
N GLU A 476 -0.02 -14.85 4.88
CA GLU A 476 0.75 -16.01 5.36
C GLU A 476 0.93 -17.11 4.28
N ASN A 477 0.08 -17.12 3.26
CA ASN A 477 -0.08 -18.23 2.31
C ASN A 477 -0.04 -17.81 0.83
N MET A 478 0.01 -16.51 0.52
CA MET A 478 0.02 -15.97 -0.84
C MET A 478 1.14 -14.94 -0.98
N THR A 479 1.73 -14.86 -2.16
CA THR A 479 2.66 -13.79 -2.51
C THR A 479 1.85 -12.58 -2.95
N VAL A 480 2.00 -11.45 -2.25
CA VAL A 480 1.33 -10.19 -2.60
C VAL A 480 2.31 -9.31 -3.37
N ARG A 481 1.89 -8.83 -4.54
CA ARG A 481 2.65 -7.96 -5.45
C ARG A 481 1.78 -6.78 -5.88
N CYS A 482 2.42 -5.72 -6.35
CA CYS A 482 1.70 -4.67 -7.05
C CYS A 482 1.07 -5.22 -8.34
N ALA A 483 -0.16 -4.83 -8.68
CA ALA A 483 -0.77 -5.18 -9.96
C ALA A 483 -0.13 -4.39 -11.13
N GLU A 484 -0.41 -4.79 -12.37
CA GLU A 484 0.08 -4.14 -13.60
C GLU A 484 -0.34 -2.66 -13.70
N GLU A 485 0.51 -1.82 -14.31
CA GLU A 485 0.32 -0.36 -14.41
C GLU A 485 -1.05 0.06 -14.97
N ASP A 486 -1.55 -0.64 -15.99
CA ASP A 486 -2.83 -0.31 -16.66
C ASP A 486 -4.04 -0.42 -15.73
N LEU A 487 -4.01 -1.34 -14.76
CA LEU A 487 -5.08 -1.50 -13.78
C LEU A 487 -5.24 -0.25 -12.91
N HIS A 488 -4.12 0.34 -12.48
CA HIS A 488 -4.10 1.57 -11.69
C HIS A 488 -4.56 2.79 -12.49
N LYS A 489 -4.58 2.72 -13.83
CA LYS A 489 -5.02 3.79 -14.74
C LYS A 489 -6.46 3.63 -15.22
N THR A 490 -7.05 2.45 -15.10
CA THR A 490 -8.38 2.17 -15.67
C THR A 490 -9.44 2.04 -14.59
N ILE A 491 -9.12 1.46 -13.44
CA ILE A 491 -10.10 1.18 -12.40
C ILE A 491 -10.26 2.41 -11.48
N ARG A 492 -11.52 2.76 -11.18
CA ARG A 492 -11.89 3.88 -10.31
C ARG A 492 -12.64 3.40 -9.09
N CYS A 493 -12.51 4.14 -8.00
CA CYS A 493 -13.34 4.03 -6.83
C CYS A 493 -14.78 4.36 -7.24
N PRO A 494 -15.75 3.45 -7.02
CA PRO A 494 -17.15 3.70 -7.39
C PRO A 494 -17.79 4.81 -6.55
N TYR A 495 -17.18 5.18 -5.41
CA TYR A 495 -17.75 6.14 -4.46
C TYR A 495 -17.26 7.58 -4.66
N CYS A 496 -15.98 7.76 -5.02
CA CYS A 496 -15.39 9.10 -5.17
C CYS A 496 -14.73 9.34 -6.53
N GLY A 497 -14.70 8.36 -7.42
CA GLY A 497 -14.10 8.49 -8.75
C GLY A 497 -12.57 8.53 -8.77
N ASN A 498 -11.89 8.46 -7.63
CA ASN A 498 -10.42 8.39 -7.60
C ASN A 498 -9.90 7.08 -8.20
N TYR A 499 -8.70 7.10 -8.77
CA TYR A 499 -8.01 5.87 -9.20
C TYR A 499 -7.74 4.95 -8.00
N LEU A 500 -7.81 3.65 -8.23
CA LEU A 500 -7.49 2.66 -7.18
C LEU A 500 -6.05 2.18 -7.31
N SER A 501 -5.39 2.06 -6.15
CA SER A 501 -4.18 1.26 -6.02
C SER A 501 -4.56 -0.20 -5.90
N ILE A 502 -4.12 -1.03 -6.83
CA ILE A 502 -4.50 -2.44 -6.91
C ILE A 502 -3.33 -3.35 -6.52
N LYS A 503 -3.57 -4.21 -5.55
CA LYS A 503 -2.64 -5.29 -5.19
C LYS A 503 -3.10 -6.58 -5.84
N GLU A 504 -2.16 -7.37 -6.29
CA GLU A 504 -2.34 -8.70 -6.82
C GLU A 504 -1.78 -9.70 -5.81
N SER A 505 -2.60 -10.66 -5.39
CA SER A 505 -2.20 -11.75 -4.51
C SER A 505 -2.27 -13.05 -5.31
N GLU A 506 -1.15 -13.76 -5.38
CA GLU A 506 -1.05 -15.03 -6.09
C GLU A 506 -0.46 -16.08 -5.16
N ASN A 507 -1.06 -17.27 -5.16
CA ASN A 507 -0.42 -18.44 -4.57
C ASN A 507 0.35 -19.18 -5.67
N THR A 508 1.68 -19.27 -5.58
CA THR A 508 2.48 -19.95 -6.61
C THR A 508 2.29 -21.48 -6.59
N LEU A 509 1.79 -22.02 -5.49
CA LEU A 509 1.48 -23.42 -5.34
C LEU A 509 0.03 -23.73 -5.71
N VAL A 510 -0.87 -22.77 -5.95
CA VAL A 510 -2.30 -22.98 -6.23
C VAL A 510 -2.76 -21.89 -7.20
N PRO A 511 -3.38 -22.16 -8.36
CA PRO A 511 -3.88 -21.17 -9.32
C PRO A 511 -5.08 -20.41 -8.74
N MET A 512 -4.76 -19.58 -7.75
CA MET A 512 -5.61 -18.70 -7.00
C MET A 512 -4.96 -17.34 -7.10
N LYS A 513 -5.69 -16.44 -7.74
CA LYS A 513 -5.30 -15.07 -7.97
C LYS A 513 -6.42 -14.19 -7.42
N ARG A 514 -6.04 -13.17 -6.65
CA ARG A 514 -6.97 -12.20 -6.09
C ARG A 514 -6.43 -10.80 -6.27
N TYR A 515 -7.33 -9.84 -6.31
CA TYR A 515 -7.01 -8.44 -6.44
C TYR A 515 -7.76 -7.64 -5.40
N SER A 516 -7.04 -6.73 -4.74
CA SER A 516 -7.64 -5.80 -3.79
C SER A 516 -7.45 -4.36 -4.25
N GLY A 517 -8.52 -3.57 -4.24
CA GLY A 517 -8.50 -2.15 -4.56
C GLY A 517 -8.47 -1.29 -3.29
N PHE A 518 -7.53 -0.35 -3.23
CA PHE A 518 -7.44 0.68 -2.19
C PHE A 518 -7.59 2.08 -2.81
N CYS A 519 -8.41 2.91 -2.19
CA CYS A 519 -8.62 4.32 -2.51
C CYS A 519 -8.03 5.19 -1.39
N SER A 520 -7.25 6.22 -1.73
CA SER A 520 -6.77 7.23 -0.75
C SER A 520 -7.86 7.87 0.10
N ASN A 521 -9.08 8.03 -0.43
CA ASN A 521 -10.17 8.70 0.25
C ASN A 521 -11.12 7.71 0.93
N CYS A 522 -11.53 6.67 0.20
CA CYS A 522 -12.51 5.69 0.68
C CYS A 522 -11.87 4.48 1.38
N HIS A 523 -10.54 4.43 1.47
CA HIS A 523 -9.74 3.29 1.92
C HIS A 523 -9.97 2.04 1.07
N ASN A 524 -10.02 0.86 1.69
CA ASN A 524 -10.29 -0.37 0.96
C ASN A 524 -11.65 -0.28 0.23
N VAL A 525 -11.71 -0.81 -0.98
CA VAL A 525 -12.90 -0.75 -1.83
C VAL A 525 -13.41 -2.15 -2.15
N PHE A 526 -12.51 -3.03 -2.59
CA PHE A 526 -12.88 -4.40 -2.93
C PHE A 526 -11.73 -5.41 -2.73
N ASP A 527 -12.08 -6.69 -2.67
CA ASP A 527 -11.19 -7.85 -2.79
C ASP A 527 -11.92 -8.98 -3.55
N THR A 528 -11.43 -9.35 -4.74
CA THR A 528 -12.10 -10.30 -5.66
C THR A 528 -11.08 -11.10 -6.50
N GLU A 529 -11.52 -12.18 -7.16
CA GLU A 529 -10.68 -12.98 -8.07
C GLU A 529 -10.55 -12.39 -9.49
N SER A 530 -11.46 -11.49 -9.92
CA SER A 530 -11.48 -10.89 -11.27
C SER A 530 -11.33 -9.36 -11.23
N VAL A 531 -10.67 -8.76 -12.23
CA VAL A 531 -10.47 -7.29 -12.34
C VAL A 531 -10.85 -6.67 -13.69
N HIS A 532 -11.35 -7.46 -14.64
CA HIS A 532 -11.72 -6.95 -15.96
C HIS A 532 -13.12 -7.39 -16.40
N PRO A 533 -14.19 -6.71 -15.92
CA PRO A 533 -14.20 -5.72 -14.84
C PRO A 533 -14.08 -6.38 -13.45
N PRO A 534 -13.75 -5.63 -12.38
CA PRO A 534 -13.74 -6.19 -11.04
C PRO A 534 -15.16 -6.54 -10.60
N LYS A 535 -15.37 -7.79 -10.19
CA LYS A 535 -16.68 -8.32 -9.77
C LYS A 535 -16.76 -8.35 -8.26
N TYR A 536 -17.55 -7.48 -7.67
CA TYR A 536 -17.78 -7.38 -6.22
C TYR A 536 -19.15 -6.76 -5.94
N PRO A 537 -19.70 -6.87 -4.72
CA PRO A 537 -21.01 -6.29 -4.41
C PRO A 537 -21.01 -4.77 -4.56
N GLU A 538 -21.93 -4.23 -5.35
CA GLU A 538 -22.08 -2.79 -5.48
C GLU A 538 -22.84 -2.25 -4.26
N ILE A 539 -22.29 -1.23 -3.60
CA ILE A 539 -22.90 -0.59 -2.43
C ILE A 539 -23.23 0.86 -2.78
N VAL A 540 -24.48 1.26 -2.63
CA VAL A 540 -24.95 2.64 -2.88
C VAL A 540 -25.63 3.17 -1.63
N LEU A 541 -25.20 4.33 -1.14
CA LEU A 541 -25.92 5.03 -0.07
C LEU A 541 -27.18 5.66 -0.66
N VAL A 542 -28.36 5.17 -0.24
CA VAL A 542 -29.66 5.63 -0.76
C VAL A 542 -30.34 6.65 0.16
N HIS A 543 -30.05 6.61 1.46
CA HIS A 543 -30.58 7.57 2.43
C HIS A 543 -29.57 7.90 3.51
N GLU A 544 -29.50 9.19 3.88
CA GLU A 544 -28.53 9.70 4.84
C GLU A 544 -29.20 10.57 5.92
N GLN A 545 -29.06 10.15 7.18
CA GLN A 545 -29.33 10.94 8.38
C GLN A 545 -28.08 10.94 9.30
N PRO A 546 -27.99 11.85 10.28
CA PRO A 546 -26.85 11.88 11.20
C PRO A 546 -26.65 10.55 11.94
N ASP A 547 -27.72 9.95 12.46
CA ASP A 547 -27.75 8.75 13.31
C ASP A 547 -28.07 7.46 12.54
N ARG A 548 -28.33 7.56 11.23
CA ARG A 548 -28.83 6.45 10.40
C ARG A 548 -28.39 6.56 8.95
N LYS A 549 -28.00 5.43 8.35
CA LYS A 549 -27.70 5.26 6.91
C LYS A 549 -28.50 4.10 6.35
N ILE A 550 -28.98 4.23 5.12
CA ILE A 550 -29.57 3.12 4.37
C ILE A 550 -28.76 2.91 3.09
N PHE A 551 -28.33 1.67 2.88
CA PHE A 551 -27.55 1.23 1.74
C PHE A 551 -28.38 0.30 0.85
N SER A 552 -28.27 0.48 -0.48
CA SER A 552 -28.69 -0.51 -1.46
C SER A 552 -27.45 -1.30 -1.91
N VAL A 553 -27.50 -2.62 -1.73
CA VAL A 553 -26.43 -3.54 -2.10
C VAL A 553 -26.90 -4.41 -3.25
N LYS A 554 -26.15 -4.41 -4.36
CA LYS A 554 -26.47 -5.17 -5.57
C LYS A 554 -25.41 -6.23 -5.86
N VAL A 555 -25.86 -7.42 -6.25
CA VAL A 555 -25.04 -8.53 -6.75
C VAL A 555 -25.69 -9.11 -8.01
N TRP A 556 -24.92 -9.76 -8.87
CA TRP A 556 -25.38 -10.23 -10.17
C TRP A 556 -24.62 -11.46 -10.67
N ASN A 557 -25.27 -12.24 -11.53
CA ASN A 557 -24.68 -13.46 -12.07
C ASN A 557 -24.25 -13.27 -13.54
N GLU A 558 -22.94 -13.24 -13.77
CA GLU A 558 -22.34 -13.21 -15.13
C GLU A 558 -22.06 -14.60 -15.70
N ASN A 559 -22.28 -15.65 -14.91
CA ASN A 559 -22.05 -17.02 -15.34
C ASN A 559 -23.16 -17.48 -16.30
N VAL A 560 -22.82 -18.47 -17.12
CA VAL A 560 -23.77 -19.10 -18.07
C VAL A 560 -24.73 -20.09 -17.40
N HIS A 561 -24.59 -20.31 -16.09
CA HIS A 561 -25.40 -21.21 -15.27
C HIS A 561 -25.93 -20.50 -14.03
N THR A 562 -27.00 -21.04 -13.44
CA THR A 562 -27.58 -20.56 -12.18
C THR A 562 -26.58 -20.71 -11.05
N THR A 563 -26.35 -19.67 -10.27
CA THR A 563 -25.37 -19.66 -9.16
C THR A 563 -26.07 -19.69 -7.81
N ASN A 564 -25.45 -20.34 -6.84
CA ASN A 564 -25.84 -20.22 -5.44
C ASN A 564 -25.05 -19.10 -4.79
N ASN A 565 -25.74 -18.24 -4.05
CA ASN A 565 -25.18 -17.02 -3.51
C ASN A 565 -25.41 -16.89 -2.01
N LEU A 566 -24.39 -16.42 -1.29
CA LEU A 566 -24.50 -15.92 0.08
C LEU A 566 -23.99 -14.49 0.10
N VAL A 567 -24.78 -13.57 0.64
CA VAL A 567 -24.32 -12.21 0.96
C VAL A 567 -24.36 -12.02 2.48
N CYS A 568 -23.25 -11.59 3.07
CA CYS A 568 -23.12 -11.29 4.50
C CYS A 568 -22.67 -9.84 4.69
N PHE A 569 -23.31 -9.16 5.64
CA PHE A 569 -23.07 -7.78 6.01
C PHE A 569 -22.41 -7.75 7.39
N ASN A 570 -21.34 -6.97 7.53
CA ASN A 570 -20.63 -6.82 8.79
C ASN A 570 -20.13 -5.38 8.96
N LEU A 571 -19.83 -4.96 10.17
CA LEU A 571 -19.47 -3.58 10.49
C LEU A 571 -18.10 -3.52 11.19
N TRP A 572 -17.33 -2.49 10.88
CA TRP A 572 -16.05 -2.20 11.55
C TRP A 572 -16.03 -0.77 12.09
N CYS A 573 -15.39 -0.58 13.24
CA CYS A 573 -14.99 0.72 13.75
C CYS A 573 -13.66 0.64 14.50
N GLU A 574 -13.03 1.81 14.70
CA GLU A 574 -11.72 1.94 15.35
C GLU A 574 -11.74 1.42 16.81
N ASN A 575 -12.87 1.54 17.51
CA ASN A 575 -13.03 1.08 18.89
C ASN A 575 -14.17 0.06 19.01
N ARG A 576 -13.81 -1.22 19.12
CA ARG A 576 -14.76 -2.35 19.06
C ARG A 576 -15.90 -2.28 20.08
N SER A 577 -15.69 -1.66 21.24
CA SER A 577 -16.74 -1.44 22.26
C SER A 577 -17.92 -0.59 21.73
N GLU A 578 -17.68 0.24 20.71
CA GLU A 578 -18.69 1.11 20.12
C GLU A 578 -19.63 0.38 19.15
N MET A 579 -19.28 -0.84 18.72
CA MET A 579 -20.14 -1.70 17.89
C MET A 579 -21.42 -2.13 18.59
N GLU A 580 -21.38 -2.25 19.92
CA GLU A 580 -22.54 -2.66 20.72
C GLU A 580 -23.71 -1.66 20.60
N ASN A 581 -23.39 -0.40 20.26
CA ASN A 581 -24.35 0.69 20.12
C ASN A 581 -24.92 0.83 18.71
N ILE A 582 -24.67 -0.12 17.80
CA ILE A 582 -25.13 -0.04 16.41
C ILE A 582 -26.13 -1.15 16.13
N TYR A 583 -27.15 -0.80 15.37
CA TYR A 583 -28.12 -1.69 14.77
C TYR A 583 -27.78 -1.88 13.28
N LEU A 584 -27.83 -3.14 12.83
CA LEU A 584 -27.72 -3.54 11.43
C LEU A 584 -28.99 -4.34 11.09
N SER A 585 -29.73 -3.94 10.05
CA SER A 585 -31.04 -4.54 9.76
C SER A 585 -30.97 -5.95 9.17
N ARG A 586 -29.80 -6.36 8.66
CA ARG A 586 -29.60 -7.64 7.99
C ARG A 586 -28.16 -8.10 8.16
N ASP A 587 -27.98 -9.33 8.63
CA ASP A 587 -26.64 -9.92 8.84
C ASP A 587 -26.20 -10.75 7.63
N PHE A 588 -27.11 -11.53 7.02
CA PHE A 588 -26.82 -12.30 5.81
C PHE A 588 -28.09 -12.76 5.07
N GLN A 589 -27.91 -13.27 3.84
CA GLN A 589 -28.95 -13.93 3.05
C GLN A 589 -28.35 -14.95 2.07
N VAL A 590 -29.02 -16.11 1.92
CA VAL A 590 -28.72 -17.14 0.91
C VAL A 590 -29.82 -17.17 -0.14
N PHE A 591 -29.46 -17.25 -1.42
CA PHE A 591 -30.38 -17.20 -2.56
C PHE A 591 -29.73 -17.76 -3.83
N THR A 592 -30.52 -17.94 -4.90
CA THR A 592 -30.05 -18.38 -6.22
C THR A 592 -30.22 -17.27 -7.25
N LEU A 593 -29.30 -17.18 -8.21
CA LEU A 593 -29.41 -16.24 -9.33
C LEU A 593 -29.30 -16.97 -10.66
N GLU A 594 -30.29 -16.79 -11.53
CA GLU A 594 -30.24 -17.24 -12.92
C GLU A 594 -29.16 -16.48 -13.72
N PRO A 595 -28.66 -17.03 -14.85
CA PRO A 595 -27.74 -16.33 -15.74
C PRO A 595 -28.24 -14.94 -16.13
N GLY A 596 -27.42 -13.90 -15.93
CA GLY A 596 -27.79 -12.51 -16.18
C GLY A 596 -28.74 -11.88 -15.15
N GLY A 597 -29.15 -12.63 -14.12
CA GLY A 597 -29.98 -12.13 -13.03
C GLY A 597 -29.23 -11.19 -12.10
N GLU A 598 -29.98 -10.29 -11.45
CA GLU A 598 -29.50 -9.39 -10.40
C GLU A 598 -30.40 -9.47 -9.16
N GLU A 599 -29.81 -9.29 -7.98
CA GLU A 599 -30.53 -9.19 -6.71
C GLU A 599 -30.10 -7.93 -5.95
N LYS A 600 -31.04 -7.30 -5.25
CA LYS A 600 -30.80 -6.05 -4.50
C LYS A 600 -31.28 -6.16 -3.05
N PHE A 601 -30.45 -5.74 -2.12
CA PHE A 601 -30.72 -5.73 -0.69
C PHE A 601 -30.72 -4.29 -0.18
N GLU A 602 -31.71 -3.96 0.65
CA GLU A 602 -31.66 -2.74 1.46
C GLU A 602 -31.14 -3.10 2.87
N VAL A 603 -30.11 -2.36 3.30
CA VAL A 603 -29.43 -2.56 4.58
C VAL A 603 -29.39 -1.23 5.33
N GLU A 604 -30.02 -1.20 6.49
CA GLU A 604 -30.02 -0.05 7.39
C GLU A 604 -28.94 -0.24 8.46
N VAL A 605 -28.17 0.82 8.69
CA VAL A 605 -27.24 0.93 9.81
C VAL A 605 -27.63 2.15 10.63
N ALA A 606 -27.97 1.95 11.90
CA ALA A 606 -28.43 3.02 12.78
C ALA A 606 -27.76 2.94 14.15
N LEU A 607 -27.62 4.08 14.83
CA LEU A 607 -27.32 4.07 16.26
C LEU A 607 -28.52 3.51 17.02
N LYS A 608 -28.26 2.62 17.97
CA LYS A 608 -29.26 2.26 18.99
C LYS A 608 -29.52 3.49 19.86
N GLU A 609 -30.71 3.54 20.48
CA GLU A 609 -31.02 4.58 21.46
C GLU A 609 -29.92 4.65 22.51
N THR A 610 -29.28 5.81 22.62
CA THR A 610 -28.16 6.05 23.53
C THR A 610 -28.14 7.51 23.94
N ASP A 611 -27.85 7.76 25.21
CA ASP A 611 -27.65 9.11 25.74
C ASP A 611 -26.22 9.63 25.48
N GLN A 612 -25.36 8.78 24.89
CA GLN A 612 -23.99 9.14 24.57
C GLN A 612 -23.93 9.97 23.29
N ARG A 613 -23.24 11.11 23.36
CA ARG A 613 -22.84 11.88 22.18
C ARG A 613 -21.83 11.10 21.37
N LEU A 614 -22.24 10.63 20.21
CA LEU A 614 -21.41 9.85 19.30
C LEU A 614 -21.13 10.67 18.05
N ASN A 615 -19.90 10.53 17.53
CA ASN A 615 -19.50 11.18 16.29
C ASN A 615 -18.31 10.42 15.68
N LYS A 616 -18.62 9.29 15.04
CA LYS A 616 -17.63 8.24 14.74
C LYS A 616 -17.74 7.74 13.30
N THR A 617 -16.60 7.29 12.78
CA THR A 617 -16.48 6.70 11.45
C THR A 617 -16.60 5.19 11.55
N TYR A 618 -17.43 4.62 10.69
CA TYR A 618 -17.72 3.20 10.57
C TYR A 618 -17.45 2.73 9.15
N CYS A 619 -17.31 1.42 8.96
CA CYS A 619 -17.17 0.81 7.66
C CYS A 619 -18.12 -0.39 7.54
N LEU A 620 -18.93 -0.42 6.49
CA LEU A 620 -19.79 -1.55 6.13
C LEU A 620 -19.00 -2.48 5.21
N TYR A 621 -18.86 -3.74 5.62
CA TYR A 621 -18.31 -4.83 4.84
C TYR A 621 -19.43 -5.67 4.26
N VAL A 622 -19.35 -5.94 2.96
CA VAL A 622 -20.25 -6.84 2.26
C VAL A 622 -19.44 -7.98 1.67
N TYR A 623 -19.65 -9.18 2.19
CA TYR A 623 -19.06 -10.43 1.71
C TYR A 623 -20.06 -11.13 0.82
N TRP A 624 -19.68 -11.43 -0.42
CA TRP A 624 -20.50 -12.17 -1.36
C TRP A 624 -19.77 -13.43 -1.79
N PHE A 625 -20.37 -14.58 -1.49
CA PHE A 625 -19.94 -15.86 -2.03
C PHE A 625 -20.84 -16.22 -3.21
N GLU A 626 -20.27 -16.34 -4.40
CA GLU A 626 -20.91 -16.89 -5.59
C GLU A 626 -20.25 -18.24 -5.88
N ASP A 627 -21.00 -19.35 -5.76
CA ASP A 627 -20.46 -20.72 -5.89
C ASP A 627 -19.16 -20.92 -5.08
N PHE A 628 -19.17 -20.46 -3.82
CA PHE A 628 -18.03 -20.42 -2.88
C PHE A 628 -16.87 -19.50 -3.25
N ASN A 629 -16.94 -18.77 -4.37
CA ASN A 629 -15.98 -17.72 -4.66
C ASN A 629 -16.32 -16.46 -3.88
N LEU A 630 -15.39 -16.00 -3.04
CA LEU A 630 -15.58 -14.84 -2.20
C LEU A 630 -15.21 -13.55 -2.96
N SER A 631 -16.11 -12.59 -2.98
CA SER A 631 -15.86 -11.20 -3.33
C SER A 631 -16.28 -10.32 -2.17
N VAL A 632 -15.49 -9.30 -1.86
CA VAL A 632 -15.75 -8.39 -0.74
C VAL A 632 -15.74 -6.97 -1.26
N SER A 633 -16.64 -6.13 -0.75
CA SER A 633 -16.58 -4.69 -0.91
C SER A 633 -16.86 -3.97 0.39
N THR A 634 -16.45 -2.69 0.46
CA THR A 634 -16.69 -1.88 1.66
C THR A 634 -17.13 -0.46 1.37
N TYR A 635 -17.89 0.12 2.31
CA TYR A 635 -18.28 1.51 2.29
C TYR A 635 -17.98 2.18 3.64
N THR A 636 -17.20 3.27 3.64
CA THR A 636 -16.88 4.05 4.85
C THR A 636 -17.91 5.17 5.04
N PHE A 637 -18.46 5.33 6.23
CA PHE A 637 -19.48 6.34 6.55
C PHE A 637 -19.34 6.86 7.99
N ARG A 638 -20.13 7.87 8.37
CA ARG A 638 -20.09 8.50 9.69
C ARG A 638 -21.48 8.53 10.34
N LEU A 639 -21.57 8.12 11.60
CA LEU A 639 -22.78 8.28 12.42
C LEU A 639 -22.55 9.29 13.53
N LYS A 640 -23.60 10.04 13.88
CA LYS A 640 -23.62 11.09 14.88
C LYS A 640 -24.91 11.07 15.70
N ASN A 641 -24.78 11.19 17.01
CA ASN A 641 -25.87 11.48 17.95
C ASN A 641 -25.50 12.77 18.70
N VAL A 642 -26.29 13.84 18.52
CA VAL A 642 -25.95 15.22 18.91
C VAL A 642 -26.54 15.58 20.27
#